data_AF-A0A5N6UY60-F1
#
_entry.id   AF-A0A5N6UY60-F1
#
_cell.length_a   1.000
_cell.length_b   1.000
_cell.length_c   1.000
_cell.angle_alpha   90.00
_cell.angle_beta   90.00
_cell.angle_gamma   90.00
#
_symmetry.space_group_name_H-M   'P 1'
#
loop_
_entity.id
_entity.type
_entity.pdbx_description
1 polymer ?
#
loop_
_entity_poly.entity_id
_entity_poly.type
_entity_poly.pdbx_seq_one_letter_code
_entity_poly.pdbx_strand_id
1 'polypeptide(L)'
;MLPNDQITQATEPYENGETALKPTIGDSQQSQGVNRMEAVYREAKLDRKTLWLIGVSVLVCAWAYSLDSSTTSYYSVDASSYFKQHSSVLSTLSIATSVISAVSKPFIAKISDITSRPYTYIWVLVFYVLGYIIVATCRTIAGYVVGEVFVAIGSSGLDLTNDIIVADLTPLEWRGFASSMLSTPFIINTWFAGKIVDSIDNKGQWRWGYGMFAIIMPVALGPAVATLIYLDRKAKQNGIVNIASSNAARRAAGHFAEREGRAAPRGTVSAPAAELSERWTQSVRRILDEIDAFGLLLLGFGWSLLLLPFSLKTYADGGWRNQSLIVMMIVGGLLLIAYVIYEVKWARVPSAPRRLVFNKTFTMAIIIDSFYMLAGSVRGLYWDSYVYVAKPWSYQNWVYYGNTLTLALCIAGPFVGLLQRWTHRYKAIQITGLVIKIIGMGIMLDGTMATADTGAMVMAMILVGFGGSMSVVGSRVASQASVPHQDVALAISLLALWSKIGRAIGSAIVVVIWADQMPKQLRKYLPSNATEADVKKLFGSPTSIRKLYSFEDPMRVGAVQAYRHALYYCLATALGLAFIPLIASLFQHNYFLGKSQNAVTNVGNDGLPLAETCRSEVHPPKNKKEAFLHPLLNMPAKLIDRYDHVPVTKEDLDWAELVTLDLSQYDQPGGKEELVKQLDHAVRHVGFFYVKNFDISQEEIDHQFALGREFYALPLEEKLKYHSASDLEKGEYNGYRPAGHRALGNGVKDNVQVYNIPKFDGYHQRQQPPVLGDHLEEIEAFSRKCHTEVVEKLLRLFAILLELPDENQLVRDHQYDVKGEDHLRYMHYAARGAEENKKVGIAALQILNSEGQWKWVRPQDGTITVNTCDALTALTGGLIKSSIHRVHVPPADQAHVDRLGVLYFARPNNHVVLDPIQNSPLLNRLGLTQNVFTELGQHLTTEQWVKVRQTQQQRRTKDAKISEDGKYTYRPKDLEIIPGLHATVYN
;
A
#
# COMPACT_ATOMS: atom_id res chain seq x y z
N MET A 1 6.38 -71.14 -7.38
CA MET A 1 7.56 -70.26 -7.35
C MET A 1 7.13 -68.89 -7.90
N LEU A 2 7.39 -67.81 -7.16
CA LEU A 2 7.20 -66.35 -7.43
C LEU A 2 8.20 -65.81 -8.51
N PRO A 3 8.27 -64.49 -8.93
CA PRO A 3 7.31 -63.34 -9.03
C PRO A 3 7.47 -62.36 -10.28
N ASN A 4 6.54 -61.37 -10.35
CA ASN A 4 6.47 -59.94 -10.82
C ASN A 4 7.21 -59.24 -12.00
N ASP A 5 6.38 -58.47 -12.74
CA ASP A 5 6.43 -57.08 -13.29
C ASP A 5 7.53 -56.53 -14.23
N GLN A 6 7.11 -56.02 -15.41
CA GLN A 6 7.17 -54.58 -15.80
C GLN A 6 6.49 -54.28 -17.16
N ILE A 7 5.76 -53.16 -17.21
CA ILE A 7 5.00 -52.63 -18.35
C ILE A 7 5.76 -51.43 -18.96
N THR A 8 5.82 -51.34 -20.29
CA THR A 8 6.11 -50.10 -21.02
C THR A 8 5.31 -49.99 -22.32
N GLN A 9 4.82 -48.77 -22.57
CA GLN A 9 4.45 -48.13 -23.85
C GLN A 9 2.99 -48.12 -24.37
N ALA A 10 2.62 -46.86 -24.69
CA ALA A 10 1.81 -46.35 -25.79
C ALA A 10 0.28 -46.23 -25.64
N THR A 11 -0.21 -44.99 -25.63
CA THR A 11 -1.40 -44.56 -26.39
C THR A 11 -1.32 -43.05 -26.69
N GLU A 12 -1.76 -42.69 -27.89
CA GLU A 12 -1.74 -41.39 -28.58
C GLU A 12 -2.90 -40.44 -28.15
N PRO A 13 -2.93 -39.17 -28.63
CA PRO A 13 -3.53 -38.04 -27.92
C PRO A 13 -5.01 -37.80 -28.23
N TYR A 14 -5.76 -37.33 -27.23
CA TYR A 14 -7.07 -36.70 -27.42
C TYR A 14 -6.94 -35.18 -27.33
N GLU A 15 -7.22 -34.50 -28.45
CA GLU A 15 -7.60 -33.09 -28.48
C GLU A 15 -9.01 -32.93 -27.87
N ASN A 16 -9.13 -32.12 -26.83
CA ASN A 16 -10.33 -31.34 -26.53
C ASN A 16 -9.96 -30.18 -25.59
N GLY A 17 -9.89 -28.98 -26.15
CA GLY A 17 -10.70 -27.87 -25.66
C GLY A 17 -10.41 -27.25 -24.28
N GLU A 18 -9.22 -27.35 -23.72
CA GLU A 18 -8.75 -26.36 -22.76
C GLU A 18 -7.56 -25.62 -23.38
N THR A 19 -7.83 -24.42 -23.90
CA THR A 19 -6.78 -23.42 -24.07
C THR A 19 -6.17 -23.19 -22.69
N ALA A 20 -5.12 -23.95 -22.38
CA ALA A 20 -4.13 -23.55 -21.40
C ALA A 20 -3.70 -22.14 -21.82
N LEU A 21 -4.24 -21.15 -21.10
CA LEU A 21 -3.95 -19.74 -21.26
C LEU A 21 -2.43 -19.60 -21.21
N LYS A 22 -1.81 -19.54 -22.40
CA LYS A 22 -0.45 -19.03 -22.51
C LYS A 22 -0.52 -17.59 -22.03
N PRO A 23 0.17 -17.22 -20.94
CA PRO A 23 0.11 -15.87 -20.43
C PRO A 23 0.63 -14.93 -21.52
N THR A 24 -0.28 -14.16 -22.10
CA THR A 24 0.06 -13.05 -22.99
C THR A 24 0.84 -12.03 -22.17
N ILE A 25 2.09 -11.85 -22.57
CA ILE A 25 3.12 -10.93 -22.07
C ILE A 25 2.50 -9.61 -21.54
N GLY A 26 2.58 -9.35 -20.23
CA GLY A 26 2.29 -8.02 -19.67
C GLY A 26 2.12 -7.90 -18.16
N ASP A 27 1.48 -8.86 -17.50
CA ASP A 27 1.10 -8.73 -16.09
C ASP A 27 1.90 -9.72 -15.22
N SER A 28 2.61 -9.15 -14.27
CA SER A 28 3.91 -9.58 -13.75
C SER A 28 3.83 -10.73 -12.75
N GLN A 29 4.48 -11.84 -13.08
CA GLN A 29 5.05 -12.75 -12.09
C GLN A 29 6.02 -11.94 -11.21
N GLN A 30 5.77 -11.86 -9.91
CA GLN A 30 6.60 -11.06 -8.98
C GLN A 30 8.04 -11.55 -9.03
N SER A 31 9.00 -10.61 -9.07
CA SER A 31 10.41 -10.93 -9.28
C SER A 31 10.97 -11.82 -8.17
N GLN A 32 11.88 -12.72 -8.53
CA GLN A 32 12.48 -13.66 -7.58
C GLN A 32 13.22 -12.94 -6.45
N GLY A 33 13.89 -11.82 -6.76
CA GLY A 33 14.59 -11.00 -5.77
C GLY A 33 13.66 -10.44 -4.70
N VAL A 34 12.47 -9.97 -5.09
CA VAL A 34 11.48 -9.40 -4.16
C VAL A 34 10.85 -10.50 -3.30
N ASN A 35 10.48 -11.64 -3.89
CA ASN A 35 9.93 -12.78 -3.14
C ASN A 35 10.90 -13.30 -2.08
N ARG A 36 12.20 -13.36 -2.41
CA ARG A 36 13.25 -13.72 -1.43
C ARG A 36 13.36 -12.70 -0.31
N MET A 37 13.21 -11.41 -0.60
CA MET A 37 13.25 -10.37 0.44
C MET A 37 12.03 -10.37 1.36
N GLU A 38 10.83 -10.62 0.84
CA GLU A 38 9.62 -10.82 1.67
C GLU A 38 9.83 -12.01 2.63
N ALA A 39 10.46 -13.09 2.16
CA ALA A 39 10.79 -14.26 2.98
C ALA A 39 11.88 -13.97 4.03
N VAL A 40 12.94 -13.24 3.65
CA VAL A 40 13.99 -12.76 4.57
C VAL A 40 13.40 -11.87 5.66
N TYR A 41 12.47 -10.98 5.32
CA TYR A 41 11.79 -10.12 6.28
C TYR A 41 10.96 -10.93 7.29
N ARG A 42 10.23 -11.97 6.85
CA ARG A 42 9.46 -12.86 7.74
C ARG A 42 10.36 -13.54 8.78
N GLU A 43 11.51 -14.07 8.34
CA GLU A 43 12.50 -14.68 9.24
C GLU A 43 13.13 -13.65 10.19
N ALA A 44 13.48 -12.47 9.69
CA ALA A 44 14.06 -11.40 10.50
C ALA A 44 13.08 -10.82 11.54
N LYS A 45 11.77 -10.84 11.26
CA LYS A 45 10.72 -10.39 12.19
C LYS A 45 10.62 -11.31 13.42
N LEU A 46 10.88 -12.60 13.25
CA LEU A 46 10.89 -13.59 14.33
C LEU A 46 12.11 -13.42 15.26
N ASP A 47 13.25 -13.00 14.72
CA ASP A 47 14.47 -12.73 15.49
C ASP A 47 14.90 -11.26 15.38
N ARG A 48 14.44 -10.45 16.35
CA ARG A 48 14.79 -9.03 16.45
C ARG A 48 16.30 -8.79 16.49
N LYS A 49 17.13 -9.72 16.99
CA LYS A 49 18.58 -9.55 17.04
C LYS A 49 19.19 -9.52 15.64
N THR A 50 18.74 -10.43 14.77
CA THR A 50 19.21 -10.48 13.39
C THR A 50 18.75 -9.26 12.58
N LEU A 51 17.53 -8.75 12.82
CA LEU A 51 17.08 -7.50 12.19
C LEU A 51 17.94 -6.29 12.61
N TRP A 52 18.27 -6.16 13.90
CA TRP A 52 19.19 -5.13 14.39
C TRP A 52 20.60 -5.29 13.84
N LEU A 53 21.10 -6.53 13.72
CA LEU A 53 22.40 -6.81 13.13
C LEU A 53 22.48 -6.35 11.66
N ILE A 54 21.42 -6.58 10.87
CA ILE A 54 21.34 -6.06 9.49
C ILE A 54 21.33 -4.52 9.51
N GLY A 55 20.49 -3.91 10.33
CA GLY A 55 20.41 -2.45 10.41
C GLY A 55 21.74 -1.78 10.79
N VAL A 56 22.43 -2.32 11.79
CA VAL A 56 23.75 -1.82 12.24
C VAL A 56 24.81 -2.07 11.17
N SER A 57 24.85 -3.24 10.54
CA SER A 57 25.85 -3.55 9.51
C SER A 57 25.66 -2.72 8.24
N VAL A 58 24.42 -2.46 7.81
CA VAL A 58 24.13 -1.53 6.70
C VAL A 58 24.55 -0.11 7.07
N LEU A 59 24.35 0.34 8.32
CA LEU A 59 24.81 1.65 8.78
C LEU A 59 26.33 1.76 8.82
N VAL A 60 27.04 0.70 9.24
CA VAL A 60 28.52 0.63 9.20
C VAL A 60 29.03 0.68 7.75
N CYS A 61 28.36 -0.01 6.82
CA CYS A 61 28.67 0.09 5.39
C CYS A 61 28.44 1.51 4.87
N ALA A 62 27.33 2.16 5.25
CA ALA A 62 27.05 3.54 4.87
C ALA A 62 28.10 4.50 5.44
N TRP A 63 28.62 4.21 6.64
CA TRP A 63 29.73 4.97 7.21
C TRP A 63 31.02 4.81 6.41
N ALA A 64 31.42 3.58 6.08
CA ALA A 64 32.61 3.33 5.26
C ALA A 64 32.51 4.02 3.88
N TYR A 65 31.34 3.94 3.24
CA TYR A 65 31.04 4.65 1.99
C TYR A 65 31.12 6.18 2.13
N SER A 66 30.55 6.74 3.20
CA SER A 66 30.60 8.19 3.43
C SER A 66 32.03 8.68 3.71
N LEU A 67 32.87 7.84 4.33
CA LEU A 67 34.27 8.16 4.59
C LEU A 67 35.09 8.17 3.31
N ASP A 68 34.85 7.18 2.43
CA ASP A 68 35.36 7.16 1.07
C ASP A 68 35.01 8.48 0.36
N SER A 69 33.71 8.77 0.19
CA SER A 69 33.27 9.96 -0.54
C SER A 69 33.80 11.28 0.03
N SER A 70 34.08 11.35 1.34
CA SER A 70 34.58 12.57 2.00
C SER A 70 36.10 12.74 1.91
N THR A 71 36.84 11.68 1.57
CA THR A 71 38.31 11.71 1.51
C THR A 71 38.82 11.62 0.07
N THR A 72 38.24 10.76 -0.76
CA THR A 72 38.66 10.55 -2.16
C THR A 72 38.42 11.78 -3.04
N SER A 73 37.44 12.63 -2.70
CA SER A 73 37.27 13.93 -3.36
C SER A 73 38.52 14.80 -3.30
N TYR A 74 39.28 14.75 -2.19
CA TYR A 74 40.52 15.49 -2.03
C TYR A 74 41.68 14.78 -2.74
N TYR A 75 41.82 13.46 -2.61
CA TYR A 75 42.87 12.69 -3.28
C TYR A 75 42.80 12.79 -4.82
N SER A 76 41.62 13.06 -5.38
CA SER A 76 41.47 13.28 -6.83
C SER A 76 42.26 14.50 -7.32
N VAL A 77 42.35 15.55 -6.48
CA VAL A 77 43.13 16.76 -6.78
C VAL A 77 44.63 16.44 -6.78
N ASP A 78 45.08 15.62 -5.83
CA ASP A 78 46.48 15.20 -5.72
C ASP A 78 46.88 14.27 -6.87
N ALA A 79 46.01 13.31 -7.23
CA ALA A 79 46.21 12.43 -8.37
C ALA A 79 46.31 13.22 -9.69
N SER A 80 45.43 14.21 -9.89
CA SER A 80 45.49 15.09 -11.08
C SER A 80 46.79 15.88 -11.16
N SER A 81 47.32 16.29 -10.01
CA SER A 81 48.56 17.04 -9.89
C SER A 81 49.77 16.16 -10.21
N TYR A 82 49.76 14.91 -9.75
CA TYR A 82 50.79 13.93 -10.07
C TYR A 82 50.91 13.68 -11.58
N PHE A 83 49.78 13.61 -12.30
CA PHE A 83 49.76 13.41 -13.75
C PHE A 83 49.93 14.71 -14.58
N LYS A 84 50.14 15.85 -13.93
CA LYS A 84 50.34 17.18 -14.57
C LYS A 84 49.19 17.60 -15.51
N GLN A 85 47.97 17.14 -15.25
CA GLN A 85 46.75 17.48 -16.02
C GLN A 85 45.69 18.09 -15.09
N HIS A 86 45.96 19.31 -14.61
CA HIS A 86 45.31 19.90 -13.43
C HIS A 86 43.84 20.34 -13.57
N SER A 87 43.26 20.46 -14.77
CA SER A 87 41.91 21.07 -14.90
C SER A 87 41.00 20.46 -15.96
N SER A 88 41.58 19.91 -17.04
CA SER A 88 40.83 19.31 -18.15
C SER A 88 40.26 17.94 -17.80
N VAL A 89 41.04 17.12 -17.10
CA VAL A 89 40.64 15.73 -16.79
C VAL A 89 39.65 15.68 -15.64
N LEU A 90 39.81 16.48 -14.58
CA LEU A 90 38.93 16.42 -13.40
C LEU A 90 37.46 16.72 -13.74
N SER A 91 37.21 17.77 -14.52
CA SER A 91 35.85 18.16 -14.93
C SER A 91 35.23 17.14 -15.89
N THR A 92 36.01 16.68 -16.87
CA THR A 92 35.59 15.65 -17.84
C THR A 92 35.32 14.30 -17.16
N LEU A 93 36.19 13.90 -16.23
CA LEU A 93 36.05 12.69 -15.43
C LEU A 93 34.82 12.78 -14.52
N SER A 94 34.56 13.91 -13.88
CA SER A 94 33.38 14.10 -13.03
C SER A 94 32.07 13.97 -13.80
N ILE A 95 32.01 14.48 -15.05
CA ILE A 95 30.86 14.29 -15.94
C ILE A 95 30.74 12.83 -16.33
N ALA A 96 31.84 12.19 -16.77
CA ALA A 96 31.84 10.78 -17.17
C ALA A 96 31.41 9.84 -16.03
N THR A 97 32.01 9.96 -14.85
CA THR A 97 31.64 9.15 -13.68
C THR A 97 30.22 9.44 -13.22
N SER A 98 29.74 10.70 -13.30
CA SER A 98 28.35 11.02 -12.96
C SER A 98 27.35 10.37 -13.92
N VAL A 99 27.62 10.36 -15.23
CA VAL A 99 26.76 9.69 -16.23
C VAL A 99 26.81 8.17 -16.05
N ILE A 100 27.99 7.59 -15.86
CA ILE A 100 28.15 6.15 -15.63
C ILE A 100 27.42 5.72 -14.36
N SER A 101 27.66 6.39 -13.22
CA SER A 101 26.94 6.13 -11.97
C SER A 101 25.42 6.31 -12.10
N ALA A 102 24.94 7.16 -13.02
CA ALA A 102 23.51 7.32 -13.26
C ALA A 102 22.95 6.08 -13.97
N VAL A 103 23.58 5.67 -15.07
CA VAL A 103 23.13 4.57 -15.94
C VAL A 103 23.33 3.19 -15.31
N SER A 104 24.34 3.03 -14.45
CA SER A 104 24.58 1.79 -13.71
C SER A 104 23.47 1.48 -12.71
N LYS A 105 22.73 2.47 -12.20
CA LYS A 105 21.70 2.23 -11.17
C LYS A 105 20.53 1.38 -11.69
N PRO A 106 19.85 1.70 -12.81
CA PRO A 106 18.83 0.84 -13.38
C PRO A 106 19.33 -0.58 -13.69
N PHE A 107 20.57 -0.69 -14.20
CA PHE A 107 21.22 -1.98 -14.46
C PHE A 107 21.31 -2.83 -13.18
N ILE A 108 21.79 -2.23 -12.08
CA ILE A 108 21.97 -2.91 -10.79
C ILE A 108 20.62 -3.23 -10.14
N ALA A 109 19.62 -2.35 -10.24
CA ALA A 109 18.27 -2.62 -9.74
C ALA A 109 17.67 -3.86 -10.39
N LYS A 110 17.76 -3.99 -11.72
CA LYS A 110 17.23 -5.16 -12.42
C LYS A 110 18.00 -6.44 -12.08
N ILE A 111 19.34 -6.40 -11.99
CA ILE A 111 20.13 -7.56 -11.49
C ILE A 111 19.67 -7.98 -10.09
N SER A 112 19.37 -7.00 -9.25
CA SER A 112 18.88 -7.23 -7.88
C SER A 112 17.55 -7.95 -7.85
N ASP A 113 16.65 -7.63 -8.78
CA ASP A 113 15.37 -8.29 -8.92
C ASP A 113 15.47 -9.72 -9.51
N ILE A 114 16.52 -10.01 -10.29
CA ILE A 114 16.79 -11.34 -10.87
C ILE A 114 17.46 -12.27 -9.84
N THR A 115 18.58 -11.86 -9.24
CA THR A 115 19.45 -12.74 -8.43
C THR A 115 19.17 -12.72 -6.92
N SER A 116 18.64 -11.61 -6.41
CA SER A 116 18.48 -11.18 -4.99
C SER A 116 19.52 -10.19 -4.44
N ARG A 117 19.13 -9.46 -3.38
CA ARG A 117 19.90 -8.37 -2.76
C ARG A 117 21.29 -8.78 -2.26
N PRO A 118 21.48 -9.87 -1.48
CA PRO A 118 22.82 -10.24 -0.99
C PRO A 118 23.83 -10.57 -2.09
N TYR A 119 23.41 -11.24 -3.17
CA TYR A 119 24.32 -11.55 -4.29
C TYR A 119 24.66 -10.29 -5.10
N THR A 120 23.73 -9.35 -5.18
CA THR A 120 23.99 -8.03 -5.81
C THR A 120 25.07 -7.26 -5.06
N TYR A 121 25.07 -7.28 -3.72
CA TYR A 121 26.15 -6.67 -2.94
C TYR A 121 27.52 -7.25 -3.26
N ILE A 122 27.62 -8.57 -3.44
CA ILE A 122 28.90 -9.22 -3.77
C ILE A 122 29.41 -8.71 -5.12
N TRP A 123 28.57 -8.70 -6.15
CA TRP A 123 28.95 -8.22 -7.48
C TRP A 123 29.41 -6.77 -7.46
N VAL A 124 28.63 -5.91 -6.81
CA VAL A 124 28.94 -4.49 -6.71
C VAL A 124 30.23 -4.26 -5.91
N LEU A 125 30.44 -5.01 -4.83
CA LEU A 125 31.67 -4.96 -4.03
C LEU A 125 32.89 -5.36 -4.87
N VAL A 126 32.77 -6.37 -5.73
CA VAL A 126 33.85 -6.77 -6.64
C VAL A 126 34.22 -5.62 -7.59
N PHE A 127 33.24 -4.96 -8.22
CA PHE A 127 33.52 -3.79 -9.07
C PHE A 127 34.19 -2.66 -8.30
N TYR A 128 33.74 -2.39 -7.06
CA TYR A 128 34.32 -1.37 -6.19
C TYR A 128 35.77 -1.66 -5.82
N VAL A 129 36.06 -2.88 -5.36
CA VAL A 129 37.41 -3.30 -4.95
C VAL A 129 38.37 -3.32 -6.13
N LEU A 130 37.95 -3.89 -7.27
CA LEU A 130 38.76 -3.90 -8.49
C LEU A 130 39.07 -2.48 -8.96
N GLY A 131 38.08 -1.57 -8.92
CA GLY A 131 38.28 -0.17 -9.28
C GLY A 131 39.37 0.51 -8.44
N TYR A 132 39.33 0.36 -7.12
CA TYR A 132 40.37 0.97 -6.27
C TYR A 132 41.73 0.28 -6.32
N ILE A 133 41.78 -1.03 -6.59
CA ILE A 133 43.06 -1.70 -6.87
C ILE A 133 43.69 -1.10 -8.14
N ILE A 134 42.90 -0.87 -9.19
CA ILE A 134 43.38 -0.25 -10.43
C ILE A 134 43.84 1.19 -10.15
N VAL A 135 43.06 2.00 -9.44
CA VAL A 135 43.43 3.38 -9.08
C VAL A 135 44.72 3.41 -8.25
N ALA A 136 44.86 2.54 -7.24
CA ALA A 136 46.03 2.49 -6.38
C ALA A 136 47.30 2.03 -7.13
N THR A 137 47.16 1.18 -8.14
CA THR A 137 48.29 0.63 -8.91
C THR A 137 48.60 1.39 -10.20
N CYS A 138 47.77 2.35 -10.59
CA CYS A 138 47.90 3.03 -11.87
C CYS A 138 49.21 3.84 -11.99
N ARG A 139 49.81 3.74 -13.18
CA ARG A 139 50.99 4.50 -13.61
C ARG A 139 50.69 5.51 -14.71
N THR A 140 49.50 5.42 -15.31
CA THR A 140 49.04 6.28 -16.40
C THR A 140 47.69 6.89 -16.05
N ILE A 141 47.40 8.06 -16.62
CA ILE A 141 46.10 8.73 -16.45
C ILE A 141 44.95 7.88 -17.01
N ALA A 142 45.19 7.14 -18.10
CA ALA A 142 44.19 6.23 -18.67
C ALA A 142 43.83 5.12 -17.67
N GLY A 143 44.83 4.55 -16.97
CA GLY A 143 44.58 3.56 -15.92
C GLY A 143 43.79 4.14 -14.74
N TYR A 144 44.07 5.40 -14.35
CA TYR A 144 43.30 6.11 -13.33
C TYR A 144 41.83 6.27 -13.74
N VAL A 145 41.57 6.74 -14.97
CA VAL A 145 40.20 6.91 -15.50
C VAL A 145 39.45 5.58 -15.56
N VAL A 146 40.10 4.50 -16.02
CA VAL A 146 39.48 3.16 -16.03
C VAL A 146 39.12 2.73 -14.62
N GLY A 147 40.03 2.88 -13.65
CA GLY A 147 39.76 2.54 -12.25
C GLY A 147 38.58 3.32 -11.68
N GLU A 148 38.51 4.63 -11.92
CA GLU A 148 37.41 5.51 -11.50
C GLU A 148 36.06 5.12 -12.12
N VAL A 149 36.05 4.59 -13.36
CA VAL A 149 34.81 4.05 -13.96
C VAL A 149 34.32 2.82 -13.20
N PHE A 150 35.21 1.89 -12.84
CA PHE A 150 34.84 0.71 -12.03
C PHE A 150 34.35 1.12 -10.65
N VAL A 151 35.02 2.09 -10.01
CA VAL A 151 34.59 2.68 -8.73
C VAL A 151 33.22 3.34 -8.88
N ALA A 152 32.95 4.06 -9.96
CA ALA A 152 31.67 4.72 -10.20
C ALA A 152 30.50 3.71 -10.30
N ILE A 153 30.74 2.54 -10.90
CA ILE A 153 29.77 1.44 -10.96
C ILE A 153 29.58 0.82 -9.56
N GLY A 154 30.68 0.48 -8.88
CA GLY A 154 30.63 -0.13 -7.55
C GLY A 154 29.99 0.77 -6.48
N SER A 155 30.44 2.02 -6.39
CA SER A 155 29.96 3.01 -5.42
C SER A 155 28.46 3.33 -5.62
N SER A 156 28.02 3.50 -6.87
CA SER A 156 26.61 3.74 -7.20
C SER A 156 25.72 2.53 -6.89
N GLY A 157 26.24 1.31 -7.07
CA GLY A 157 25.56 0.09 -6.71
C GLY A 157 25.40 -0.12 -5.22
N LEU A 158 26.41 0.25 -4.42
CA LEU A 158 26.37 0.12 -2.96
C LEU A 158 25.32 1.07 -2.39
N ASP A 159 25.36 2.33 -2.83
CA ASP A 159 24.37 3.36 -2.50
C ASP A 159 22.94 2.89 -2.82
N LEU A 160 22.72 2.39 -4.05
CA LEU A 160 21.41 1.88 -4.47
C LEU A 160 20.96 0.64 -3.67
N THR A 161 21.86 -0.33 -3.44
CA THR A 161 21.50 -1.58 -2.76
C THR A 161 21.17 -1.33 -1.29
N ASN A 162 21.89 -0.41 -0.63
CA ASN A 162 21.55 0.07 0.72
C ASN A 162 20.12 0.66 0.76
N ASP A 163 19.80 1.55 -0.18
CA ASP A 163 18.47 2.17 -0.28
C ASP A 163 17.36 1.13 -0.52
N ILE A 164 17.59 0.14 -1.38
CA ILE A 164 16.65 -0.94 -1.67
C ILE A 164 16.40 -1.79 -0.42
N ILE A 165 17.46 -2.21 0.29
CA ILE A 165 17.31 -3.06 1.48
C ILE A 165 16.58 -2.33 2.60
N VAL A 166 16.85 -1.04 2.79
CA VAL A 166 16.08 -0.23 3.74
C VAL A 166 14.61 -0.18 3.32
N ALA A 167 14.30 0.00 2.04
CA ALA A 167 12.92 0.00 1.56
C ALA A 167 12.21 -1.36 1.74
N ASP A 168 12.93 -2.46 1.55
CA ASP A 168 12.42 -3.84 1.70
C ASP A 168 12.20 -4.20 3.19
N LEU A 169 13.03 -3.69 4.11
CA LEU A 169 12.97 -4.03 5.54
C LEU A 169 12.18 -3.05 6.40
N THR A 170 11.70 -1.93 5.85
CA THR A 170 10.98 -0.90 6.61
C THR A 170 9.58 -0.61 6.05
N PRO A 171 8.56 -0.45 6.93
CA PRO A 171 7.24 -0.02 6.52
C PRO A 171 7.26 1.43 6.04
N LEU A 172 6.25 1.83 5.26
CA LEU A 172 6.22 3.13 4.60
C LEU A 172 6.26 4.32 5.58
N GLU A 173 5.62 4.20 6.75
CA GLU A 173 5.62 5.20 7.83
C GLU A 173 7.01 5.52 8.42
N TRP A 174 7.94 4.56 8.40
CA TRP A 174 9.27 4.69 8.96
C TRP A 174 10.37 4.89 7.91
N ARG A 175 10.02 4.72 6.64
CA ARG A 175 10.97 4.65 5.54
C ARG A 175 11.78 5.94 5.40
N GLY A 176 11.15 7.10 5.53
CA GLY A 176 11.84 8.39 5.49
C GLY A 176 12.92 8.53 6.58
N PHE A 177 12.64 8.04 7.79
CA PHE A 177 13.61 8.03 8.88
C PHE A 177 14.76 7.06 8.61
N ALA A 178 14.43 5.81 8.27
CA ALA A 178 15.43 4.77 8.04
C ALA A 178 16.37 5.10 6.87
N SER A 179 15.85 5.61 5.75
CA SER A 179 16.67 6.04 4.62
C SER A 179 17.56 7.23 4.99
N SER A 180 17.08 8.15 5.83
CA SER A 180 17.87 9.30 6.27
C SER A 180 19.02 8.91 7.21
N MET A 181 18.84 7.86 8.01
CA MET A 181 19.88 7.34 8.91
C MET A 181 21.15 6.92 8.15
N LEU A 182 21.02 6.41 6.92
CA LEU A 182 22.16 6.04 6.07
C LEU A 182 23.10 7.22 5.77
N SER A 183 22.60 8.46 5.85
CA SER A 183 23.40 9.67 5.62
C SER A 183 23.98 10.29 6.89
N THR A 184 23.58 9.84 8.08
CA THR A 184 24.08 10.41 9.35
C THR A 184 25.59 10.25 9.58
N PRO A 185 26.30 9.23 9.04
CA PRO A 185 27.75 9.13 9.21
C PRO A 185 28.56 10.32 8.66
N PHE A 186 28.01 11.08 7.70
CA PHE A 186 28.65 12.32 7.22
C PHE A 186 28.81 13.38 8.32
N ILE A 187 27.96 13.36 9.37
CA ILE A 187 28.06 14.26 10.53
C ILE A 187 29.38 14.05 11.26
N ILE A 188 29.77 12.78 11.45
CA ILE A 188 31.02 12.42 12.11
C ILE A 188 32.19 12.71 11.17
N ASN A 189 32.10 12.25 9.92
CA ASN A 189 33.20 12.35 8.97
C ASN A 189 33.59 13.79 8.62
N THR A 190 32.66 14.75 8.71
CA THR A 190 32.95 16.18 8.53
C THR A 190 34.11 16.68 9.41
N TRP A 191 34.31 16.09 10.60
CA TRP A 191 35.34 16.49 11.55
C TRP A 191 36.65 15.68 11.45
N PHE A 192 36.59 14.47 10.91
CA PHE A 192 37.72 13.53 10.87
C PHE A 192 38.33 13.34 9.48
N ALA A 193 37.55 13.47 8.41
CA ALA A 193 38.01 13.25 7.05
C ALA A 193 39.22 14.14 6.70
N GLY A 194 39.17 15.43 7.08
CA GLY A 194 40.29 16.35 6.87
C GLY A 194 41.58 15.94 7.56
N LYS A 195 41.51 15.36 8.76
CA LYS A 195 42.69 14.86 9.50
C LYS A 195 43.30 13.62 8.83
N ILE A 196 42.44 12.75 8.29
CA ILE A 196 42.86 11.55 7.55
C ILE A 196 43.55 11.96 6.26
N VAL A 197 42.95 12.89 5.50
CA VAL A 197 43.53 13.44 4.27
C VAL A 197 44.88 14.10 4.56
N ASP A 198 44.97 14.95 5.57
CA ASP A 198 46.22 15.61 5.97
C ASP A 198 47.33 14.59 6.35
N SER A 199 46.97 13.52 7.07
CA SER A 199 47.94 12.46 7.43
C SER A 199 48.49 11.71 6.20
N ILE A 200 47.66 11.51 5.18
CA ILE A 200 48.04 10.81 3.94
C ILE A 200 48.81 11.74 3.00
N ASP A 201 48.40 13.01 2.90
CA ASP A 201 49.02 14.02 2.05
C ASP A 201 50.44 14.37 2.54
N ASN A 202 50.64 14.53 3.85
CA ASN A 202 51.97 14.74 4.45
C ASN A 202 52.98 13.62 4.13
N LYS A 203 52.51 12.42 3.76
CA LYS A 203 53.35 11.29 3.35
C LYS A 203 53.45 11.13 1.83
N GLY A 204 52.72 11.94 1.05
CA GLY A 204 52.61 11.81 -0.41
C GLY A 204 51.95 10.49 -0.86
N GLN A 205 51.14 9.87 -0.01
CA GLN A 205 50.63 8.50 -0.20
C GLN A 205 49.18 8.47 -0.75
N TRP A 206 48.83 9.35 -1.68
CA TRP A 206 47.48 9.43 -2.26
C TRP A 206 46.97 8.07 -2.82
N ARG A 207 47.87 7.25 -3.39
CA ARG A 207 47.55 5.89 -3.88
C ARG A 207 47.04 4.96 -2.77
N TRP A 208 47.65 5.05 -1.59
CA TRP A 208 47.21 4.30 -0.41
C TRP A 208 45.88 4.84 0.12
N GLY A 209 45.63 6.15 0.00
CA GLY A 209 44.35 6.75 0.31
C GLY A 209 43.17 6.13 -0.45
N TYR A 210 43.38 5.70 -1.70
CA TYR A 210 42.40 4.89 -2.44
C TYR A 210 42.46 3.40 -2.05
N GLY A 211 43.67 2.83 -1.94
CA GLY A 211 43.89 1.42 -1.65
C GLY A 211 43.30 0.94 -0.31
N MET A 212 43.24 1.79 0.71
CA MET A 212 42.65 1.43 2.00
C MET A 212 41.17 1.04 1.91
N PHE A 213 40.40 1.66 1.00
CA PHE A 213 38.97 1.35 0.83
C PHE A 213 38.72 0.00 0.16
N ALA A 214 39.69 -0.53 -0.60
CA ALA A 214 39.65 -1.90 -1.10
C ALA A 214 39.66 -2.94 0.03
N ILE A 215 40.11 -2.58 1.24
CA ILE A 215 40.13 -3.44 2.44
C ILE A 215 38.97 -3.09 3.38
N ILE A 216 38.77 -1.79 3.66
CA ILE A 216 37.77 -1.32 4.62
C ILE A 216 36.35 -1.72 4.17
N MET A 217 36.02 -1.57 2.89
CA MET A 217 34.66 -1.84 2.40
C MET A 217 34.26 -3.31 2.49
N PRO A 218 35.08 -4.29 2.07
CA PRO A 218 34.77 -5.71 2.30
C PRO A 218 34.57 -6.06 3.77
N VAL A 219 35.38 -5.50 4.67
CA VAL A 219 35.26 -5.76 6.12
C VAL A 219 33.98 -5.15 6.68
N ALA A 220 33.61 -3.95 6.26
CA ALA A 220 32.38 -3.28 6.69
C ALA A 220 31.11 -3.95 6.14
N LEU A 221 31.14 -4.40 4.88
CA LEU A 221 29.98 -4.99 4.19
C LEU A 221 29.83 -6.50 4.47
N GLY A 222 30.92 -7.20 4.80
CA GLY A 222 30.95 -8.64 5.05
C GLY A 222 29.87 -9.13 6.04
N PRO A 223 29.70 -8.51 7.22
CA PRO A 223 28.64 -8.88 8.16
C PRO A 223 27.23 -8.74 7.60
N ALA A 224 26.95 -7.68 6.83
CA ALA A 224 25.64 -7.46 6.22
C ALA A 224 25.33 -8.56 5.20
N VAL A 225 26.28 -8.85 4.32
CA VAL A 225 26.16 -9.91 3.30
C VAL A 225 26.01 -11.29 3.92
N ALA A 226 26.85 -11.62 4.92
CA ALA A 226 26.79 -12.90 5.62
C ALA A 226 25.43 -13.12 6.30
N THR A 227 24.91 -12.09 6.98
CA THR A 227 23.62 -12.15 7.67
C THR A 227 22.45 -12.31 6.69
N LEU A 228 22.45 -11.57 5.58
CA LEU A 228 21.42 -11.68 4.55
C LEU A 228 21.45 -13.05 3.84
N ILE A 229 22.64 -13.60 3.56
CA ILE A 229 22.78 -14.95 3.00
C ILE A 229 22.30 -16.02 3.99
N TYR A 230 22.63 -15.87 5.27
CA TYR A 230 22.16 -16.76 6.32
C TYR A 230 20.62 -16.79 6.37
N LEU A 231 19.96 -15.64 6.37
CA LEU A 231 18.50 -15.55 6.35
C LEU A 231 17.89 -16.07 5.05
N ASP A 232 18.48 -15.80 3.88
CA ASP A 232 18.02 -16.35 2.59
C ASP A 232 18.08 -17.88 2.57
N ARG A 233 19.17 -18.46 3.10
CA ARG A 233 19.32 -19.93 3.22
C ARG A 233 18.32 -20.52 4.21
N LYS A 234 18.14 -19.88 5.37
CA LYS A 234 17.18 -20.32 6.39
C LYS A 234 15.73 -20.26 5.86
N ALA A 235 15.36 -19.18 5.17
CA ALA A 235 14.06 -19.03 4.54
C ALA A 235 13.79 -20.09 3.45
N LYS A 236 14.83 -20.50 2.69
CA LYS A 236 14.74 -21.62 1.73
C LYS A 236 14.54 -22.95 2.42
N GLN A 237 15.31 -23.24 3.48
CA GLN A 237 15.17 -24.47 4.27
C GLN A 237 13.78 -24.59 4.91
N ASN A 238 13.22 -23.48 5.38
CA ASN A 238 11.89 -23.43 5.98
C ASN A 238 10.74 -23.37 4.94
N GLY A 239 11.03 -23.42 3.64
CA GLY A 239 10.03 -23.37 2.57
C GLY A 239 9.31 -22.03 2.39
N ILE A 240 9.71 -20.98 3.13
CA ILE A 240 9.04 -19.67 3.16
C ILE A 240 9.14 -18.94 1.83
N VAL A 241 10.24 -19.13 1.08
CA VAL A 241 10.43 -18.55 -0.25
C VAL A 241 9.35 -19.03 -1.23
N ASN A 242 9.00 -20.32 -1.17
CA ASN A 242 7.94 -20.89 -2.00
C ASN A 242 6.57 -20.32 -1.60
N ILE A 243 6.33 -20.13 -0.29
CA ILE A 243 5.10 -19.49 0.22
C ILE A 243 4.99 -18.04 -0.27
N ALA A 244 6.07 -17.25 -0.23
CA ALA A 244 6.07 -15.89 -0.77
C ALA A 244 5.76 -15.87 -2.26
N SER A 245 6.38 -16.77 -3.04
CA SER A 245 6.09 -16.90 -4.48
C SER A 245 4.66 -17.35 -4.79
N SER A 246 4.07 -18.22 -3.95
CA SER A 246 2.69 -18.67 -4.08
C SER A 246 1.71 -17.53 -3.77
N ASN A 247 1.95 -16.76 -2.71
CA ASN A 247 1.15 -15.57 -2.39
C ASN A 247 1.22 -14.52 -3.50
N ALA A 248 2.41 -14.31 -4.08
CA ALA A 248 2.59 -13.46 -5.24
C ALA A 248 1.78 -13.94 -6.45
N ALA A 249 1.85 -15.23 -6.78
CA ALA A 249 1.12 -15.82 -7.89
C ALA A 249 -0.40 -15.75 -7.69
N ARG A 250 -0.89 -16.00 -6.47
CA ARG A 250 -2.30 -15.86 -6.10
C ARG A 250 -2.78 -14.42 -6.29
N ARG A 251 -1.99 -13.42 -5.89
CA ARG A 251 -2.31 -12.00 -6.10
C ARG A 251 -2.37 -11.63 -7.59
N ALA A 252 -1.38 -12.07 -8.36
CA ALA A 252 -1.37 -11.84 -9.80
C ALA A 252 -2.64 -12.43 -10.43
N ALA A 253 -2.94 -13.70 -10.13
CA ALA A 253 -4.12 -14.39 -10.64
C ALA A 253 -5.45 -13.72 -10.21
N GLY A 254 -5.52 -13.16 -8.99
CA GLY A 254 -6.65 -12.34 -8.54
C GLY A 254 -6.82 -11.07 -9.37
N HIS A 255 -5.75 -10.32 -9.60
CA HIS A 255 -5.79 -9.12 -10.45
C HIS A 255 -6.12 -9.42 -11.92
N PHE A 256 -5.66 -10.56 -12.45
CA PHE A 256 -6.03 -11.02 -13.78
C PHE A 256 -7.52 -11.34 -13.88
N ALA A 257 -8.04 -12.07 -12.91
CA ALA A 257 -9.45 -12.41 -12.86
C ALA A 257 -10.33 -11.15 -12.75
N GLU A 258 -9.92 -10.18 -11.92
CA GLU A 258 -10.59 -8.89 -11.78
C GLU A 258 -10.59 -8.07 -13.10
N ARG A 259 -9.47 -8.06 -13.85
CA ARG A 259 -9.38 -7.40 -15.17
C ARG A 259 -10.24 -8.05 -16.25
N GLU A 260 -10.41 -9.37 -16.18
CA GLU A 260 -11.23 -10.13 -17.15
C GLU A 260 -12.70 -10.24 -16.73
N GLY A 261 -13.09 -9.68 -15.58
CA GLY A 261 -14.45 -9.83 -15.03
C GLY A 261 -14.79 -11.26 -14.64
N ARG A 262 -13.77 -12.07 -14.30
CA ARG A 262 -13.88 -13.48 -13.91
C ARG A 262 -13.67 -13.62 -12.40
N ALA A 263 -14.23 -14.68 -11.81
CA ALA A 263 -13.97 -15.01 -10.42
C ALA A 263 -12.49 -15.41 -10.23
N ALA A 264 -11.84 -14.89 -9.18
CA ALA A 264 -10.46 -15.23 -8.86
C ALA A 264 -10.30 -16.75 -8.67
N PRO A 265 -9.21 -17.36 -9.18
CA PRO A 265 -9.04 -18.80 -9.13
C PRO A 265 -9.05 -19.32 -7.69
N ARG A 266 -10.03 -20.18 -7.38
CA ARG A 266 -10.19 -20.86 -6.09
C ARG A 266 -9.27 -22.09 -6.05
N GLY A 267 -8.17 -22.04 -5.30
CA GLY A 267 -7.24 -23.17 -5.14
C GLY A 267 -5.79 -22.77 -4.80
N THR A 268 -4.89 -23.75 -4.72
CA THR A 268 -3.44 -23.54 -4.68
C THR A 268 -2.95 -23.20 -6.08
N VAL A 269 -2.58 -21.94 -6.32
CA VAL A 269 -1.88 -21.53 -7.54
C VAL A 269 -0.42 -21.93 -7.40
N SER A 270 -0.02 -23.02 -8.05
CA SER A 270 1.39 -23.41 -8.14
C SER A 270 2.08 -22.58 -9.21
N ALA A 271 2.97 -21.68 -8.79
CA ALA A 271 3.92 -21.08 -9.72
C ALA A 271 4.87 -22.20 -10.20
N PRO A 272 5.10 -22.37 -11.52
CA PRO A 272 6.11 -23.29 -11.99
C PRO A 272 7.47 -22.79 -11.46
N ALA A 273 8.13 -23.59 -10.62
CA ALA A 273 9.56 -23.46 -10.44
C ALA A 273 10.18 -23.84 -11.78
N ALA A 274 10.45 -22.85 -12.62
CA ALA A 274 11.10 -23.08 -13.90
C ALA A 274 12.55 -23.49 -13.65
N GLU A 275 12.78 -24.76 -13.34
CA GLU A 275 14.06 -25.41 -13.57
C GLU A 275 14.17 -25.74 -15.07
N LEU A 276 14.31 -24.69 -15.87
CA LEU A 276 14.84 -24.85 -17.21
C LEU A 276 16.36 -24.99 -17.06
N SER A 277 16.85 -26.20 -17.32
CA SER A 277 18.26 -26.45 -17.65
C SER A 277 18.56 -25.72 -18.96
N GLU A 278 18.72 -24.40 -18.89
CA GLU A 278 19.07 -23.58 -20.04
C GLU A 278 20.58 -23.65 -20.29
N ARG A 279 20.95 -23.61 -21.57
CA ARG A 279 22.36 -23.42 -21.94
C ARG A 279 22.81 -22.05 -21.44
N TRP A 280 24.04 -21.95 -20.93
CA TRP A 280 24.62 -20.69 -20.40
C TRP A 280 24.45 -19.50 -21.35
N THR A 281 24.55 -19.71 -22.66
CA THR A 281 24.35 -18.67 -23.68
C THR A 281 22.92 -18.12 -23.73
N GLN A 282 21.91 -18.98 -23.51
CA GLN A 282 20.50 -18.57 -23.45
C GLN A 282 20.23 -17.80 -22.15
N SER A 283 20.79 -18.25 -21.02
CA SER A 283 20.64 -17.54 -19.75
C SER A 283 21.29 -16.16 -19.77
N VAL A 284 22.49 -16.02 -20.36
CA VAL A 284 23.14 -14.72 -20.54
C VAL A 284 22.30 -13.81 -21.43
N ARG A 285 21.77 -14.33 -22.55
CA ARG A 285 20.90 -13.55 -23.43
C ARG A 285 19.62 -13.10 -22.72
N ARG A 286 18.97 -13.98 -21.95
CA ARG A 286 17.79 -13.64 -21.15
C ARG A 286 18.10 -12.52 -20.14
N ILE A 287 19.21 -12.64 -19.42
CA ILE A 287 19.64 -11.62 -18.46
C ILE A 287 19.89 -10.27 -19.14
N LEU A 288 20.54 -10.26 -20.31
CA LEU A 288 20.77 -9.03 -21.09
C LEU A 288 19.47 -8.39 -21.58
N ASP A 289 18.51 -9.20 -22.05
CA ASP A 289 17.18 -8.76 -22.48
C ASP A 289 16.35 -8.22 -21.30
N GLU A 290 16.38 -8.88 -20.14
CA GLU A 290 15.66 -8.47 -18.92
C GLU A 290 16.19 -7.15 -18.36
N ILE A 291 17.53 -7.02 -18.31
CA ILE A 291 18.17 -5.80 -17.81
C ILE A 291 18.01 -4.63 -18.80
N ASP A 292 17.72 -4.91 -20.07
CA ASP A 292 17.74 -3.93 -21.17
C ASP A 292 19.12 -3.26 -21.31
N ALA A 293 20.15 -4.10 -21.39
CA ALA A 293 21.53 -3.63 -21.48
C ALA A 293 21.76 -2.72 -22.71
N PHE A 294 21.09 -3.00 -23.83
CA PHE A 294 21.22 -2.21 -25.05
C PHE A 294 20.61 -0.81 -24.90
N GLY A 295 19.39 -0.70 -24.34
CA GLY A 295 18.76 0.59 -24.06
C GLY A 295 19.61 1.46 -23.12
N LEU A 296 20.12 0.86 -22.04
CA LEU A 296 20.98 1.57 -21.08
C LEU A 296 22.32 2.01 -21.70
N LEU A 297 22.91 1.22 -22.61
CA LEU A 297 24.09 1.65 -23.37
C LEU A 297 23.79 2.86 -24.27
N LEU A 298 22.68 2.84 -25.01
CA LEU A 298 22.26 3.98 -25.83
C LEU A 298 22.05 5.24 -24.97
N LEU A 299 21.41 5.09 -23.81
CA LEU A 299 21.17 6.19 -22.88
C LEU A 299 22.49 6.77 -22.34
N GLY A 300 23.42 5.91 -21.92
CA GLY A 300 24.71 6.33 -21.38
C GLY A 300 25.65 6.96 -22.39
N PHE A 301 25.76 6.37 -23.59
CA PHE A 301 26.51 6.98 -24.69
C PHE A 301 25.87 8.29 -25.16
N GLY A 302 24.55 8.34 -25.25
CA GLY A 302 23.80 9.54 -25.61
C GLY A 302 24.10 10.72 -24.68
N TRP A 303 23.93 10.53 -23.36
CA TRP A 303 24.22 11.57 -22.38
C TRP A 303 25.71 11.93 -22.30
N SER A 304 26.62 10.95 -22.42
CA SER A 304 28.06 11.21 -22.41
C SER A 304 28.47 12.09 -23.59
N LEU A 305 28.06 11.74 -24.81
CA LEU A 305 28.38 12.50 -26.01
C LEU A 305 27.70 13.88 -26.05
N LEU A 306 26.53 14.01 -25.42
CA LEU A 306 25.83 15.29 -25.31
C LEU A 306 26.49 16.23 -24.29
N LEU A 307 26.98 15.72 -23.16
CA LEU A 307 27.47 16.54 -22.04
C LEU A 307 29.00 16.79 -22.05
N LEU A 308 29.81 15.85 -22.52
CA LEU A 308 31.27 16.01 -22.57
C LEU A 308 31.74 17.21 -23.41
N PRO A 309 31.11 17.60 -24.53
CA PRO A 309 31.53 18.77 -25.30
C PRO A 309 31.57 20.07 -24.50
N PHE A 310 30.71 20.21 -23.48
CA PHE A 310 30.68 21.38 -22.62
C PHE A 310 31.95 21.54 -21.76
N SER A 311 32.59 20.44 -21.35
CA SER A 311 33.87 20.49 -20.63
C SER A 311 35.08 20.56 -21.59
N LEU A 312 34.97 19.96 -22.77
CA LEU A 312 36.06 19.89 -23.75
C LEU A 312 36.24 21.19 -24.55
N LYS A 313 35.19 22.01 -24.68
CA LYS A 313 35.20 23.28 -25.43
C LYS A 313 36.31 24.25 -25.04
N THR A 314 36.71 24.28 -23.77
CA THR A 314 37.80 25.16 -23.29
C THR A 314 39.18 24.73 -23.77
N TYR A 315 39.33 23.51 -24.29
CA TYR A 315 40.60 22.94 -24.72
C TYR A 315 40.65 22.58 -26.21
N ALA A 316 39.50 22.50 -26.88
CA ALA A 316 39.42 22.15 -28.29
C ALA A 316 39.78 23.33 -29.20
N ASP A 317 40.62 23.07 -30.21
CA ASP A 317 40.96 24.06 -31.24
C ASP A 317 39.70 24.52 -31.97
N GLY A 318 39.48 25.84 -32.04
CA GLY A 318 38.27 26.43 -32.63
C GLY A 318 37.04 26.48 -31.71
N GLY A 319 37.13 26.01 -30.46
CA GLY A 319 36.05 26.07 -29.47
C GLY A 319 34.75 25.45 -30.00
N TRP A 320 33.64 26.19 -30.00
CA TRP A 320 32.34 25.73 -30.53
C TRP A 320 32.34 25.42 -32.03
N ARG A 321 33.32 25.93 -32.79
CA ARG A 321 33.46 25.65 -34.23
C ARG A 321 34.21 24.35 -34.50
N ASN A 322 34.71 23.68 -33.47
CA ASN A 322 35.37 22.39 -33.61
C ASN A 322 34.36 21.35 -34.13
N GLN A 323 34.65 20.78 -35.30
CA GLN A 323 33.75 19.83 -35.96
C GLN A 323 33.50 18.59 -35.10
N SER A 324 34.51 18.08 -34.40
CA SER A 324 34.37 16.90 -33.54
C SER A 324 33.40 17.14 -32.38
N LEU A 325 33.42 18.33 -31.76
CA LEU A 325 32.48 18.67 -30.68
C LEU A 325 31.03 18.75 -31.17
N ILE A 326 30.82 19.35 -32.35
CA ILE A 326 29.49 19.43 -32.98
C ILE A 326 28.98 18.03 -33.31
N VAL A 327 29.83 17.18 -33.91
CA VAL A 327 29.49 15.78 -34.22
C VAL A 327 29.12 15.01 -32.94
N MET A 328 29.88 15.16 -31.86
CA MET A 328 29.54 14.53 -30.57
C MET A 328 28.15 14.93 -30.07
N MET A 329 27.79 16.21 -30.12
CA MET A 329 26.47 16.67 -29.69
C MET A 329 25.33 16.14 -30.57
N ILE A 330 25.51 16.17 -31.90
CA ILE A 330 24.50 15.68 -32.85
C ILE A 330 24.31 14.18 -32.68
N VAL A 331 25.40 13.40 -32.64
CA VAL A 331 25.33 11.95 -32.43
C VAL A 331 24.72 11.63 -31.07
N GLY A 332 25.11 12.35 -30.01
CA GLY A 332 24.50 12.21 -28.69
C GLY A 332 22.98 12.44 -28.70
N GLY A 333 22.52 13.51 -29.35
CA GLY A 333 21.09 13.80 -29.52
C GLY A 333 20.36 12.72 -30.31
N LEU A 334 20.93 12.26 -31.42
CA LEU A 334 20.36 11.17 -32.22
C LEU A 334 20.29 9.85 -31.45
N LEU A 335 21.31 9.53 -30.64
CA LEU A 335 21.30 8.34 -29.78
C LEU A 335 20.23 8.40 -28.70
N LEU A 336 19.97 9.59 -28.11
CA LEU A 336 18.87 9.76 -27.15
C LEU A 336 17.49 9.61 -27.81
N ILE A 337 17.32 10.11 -29.04
CA ILE A 337 16.11 9.88 -29.83
C ILE A 337 15.96 8.39 -30.16
N ALA A 338 17.05 7.75 -30.58
CA ALA A 338 17.07 6.31 -30.88
C ALA A 338 16.74 5.47 -29.64
N TYR A 339 17.25 5.87 -28.45
CA TYR A 339 16.88 5.26 -27.18
C TYR A 339 15.38 5.34 -26.94
N VAL A 340 14.75 6.52 -27.09
CA VAL A 340 13.29 6.65 -26.90
C VAL A 340 12.51 5.77 -27.89
N ILE A 341 12.92 5.74 -29.17
CA ILE A 341 12.27 4.90 -30.19
C ILE A 341 12.42 3.41 -29.84
N TYR A 342 13.63 2.99 -29.45
CA TYR A 342 13.93 1.63 -29.06
C TYR A 342 13.13 1.22 -27.81
N GLU A 343 13.11 2.05 -26.78
CA GLU A 343 12.39 1.81 -25.53
C GLU A 343 10.87 1.64 -25.77
N VAL A 344 10.30 2.46 -26.67
CA VAL A 344 8.87 2.49 -26.94
C VAL A 344 8.41 1.37 -27.87
N LYS A 345 9.25 0.96 -28.85
CA LYS A 345 8.86 0.03 -29.92
C LYS A 345 9.52 -1.36 -29.87
N TRP A 346 10.75 -1.48 -29.39
CA TRP A 346 11.57 -2.69 -29.54
C TRP A 346 12.02 -3.33 -28.23
N ALA A 347 12.12 -2.57 -27.14
CA ALA A 347 12.50 -3.10 -25.84
C ALA A 347 11.47 -4.11 -25.32
N ARG A 348 11.91 -5.34 -25.07
CA ARG A 348 11.07 -6.42 -24.49
C ARG A 348 10.71 -6.12 -23.03
N VAL A 349 11.71 -5.73 -22.24
CA VAL A 349 11.57 -5.37 -20.83
C VAL A 349 12.18 -3.98 -20.64
N PRO A 350 11.44 -2.90 -20.92
CA PRO A 350 11.99 -1.54 -20.92
C PRO A 350 12.63 -1.18 -19.57
N SER A 351 13.74 -0.46 -19.61
CA SER A 351 14.37 0.17 -18.46
C SER A 351 13.46 1.19 -17.75
N ALA A 352 12.60 1.90 -18.50
CA ALA A 352 11.60 2.83 -17.98
C ALA A 352 10.19 2.42 -18.44
N PRO A 353 9.54 1.46 -17.77
CA PRO A 353 8.24 0.95 -18.18
C PRO A 353 7.15 2.03 -18.14
N ARG A 354 6.26 1.99 -19.14
CA ARG A 354 5.17 2.97 -19.32
C ARG A 354 4.34 3.14 -18.04
N ARG A 355 4.06 2.07 -17.30
CA ARG A 355 3.28 2.11 -16.04
C ARG A 355 3.92 2.99 -14.95
N LEU A 356 5.26 3.07 -14.91
CA LEU A 356 5.97 3.97 -13.99
C LEU A 356 6.01 5.40 -14.54
N VAL A 357 6.35 5.56 -15.82
CA VAL A 357 6.48 6.90 -16.45
C VAL A 357 5.15 7.67 -16.51
N PHE A 358 4.02 6.97 -16.68
CA PHE A 358 2.70 7.58 -16.63
C PHE A 358 2.14 7.76 -15.21
N ASN A 359 2.81 7.26 -14.18
CA ASN A 359 2.44 7.52 -12.81
C ASN A 359 2.76 8.98 -12.44
N LYS A 360 1.72 9.79 -12.30
CA LYS A 360 1.83 11.24 -12.06
C LYS A 360 2.73 11.58 -10.88
N THR A 361 2.56 10.91 -9.74
CA THR A 361 3.36 11.19 -8.52
C THR A 361 4.82 10.86 -8.74
N PHE A 362 5.11 9.73 -9.39
CA PHE A 362 6.47 9.31 -9.71
C PHE A 362 7.17 10.30 -10.64
N THR A 363 6.50 10.73 -11.70
CA THR A 363 7.04 11.70 -12.66
C THR A 363 7.24 13.09 -12.04
N MET A 364 6.33 13.53 -11.16
CA MET A 364 6.56 14.77 -10.39
C MET A 364 7.79 14.64 -9.47
N ALA A 365 7.98 13.50 -8.80
CA ALA A 365 9.16 13.27 -7.96
C ALA A 365 10.47 13.32 -8.77
N ILE A 366 10.49 12.77 -9.99
CA ILE A 366 11.62 12.88 -10.93
C ILE A 366 11.91 14.34 -11.27
N ILE A 367 10.89 15.13 -11.65
CA ILE A 367 11.06 16.54 -12.00
C ILE A 367 11.63 17.32 -10.81
N ILE A 368 11.05 17.13 -9.63
CA ILE A 368 11.48 17.80 -8.39
C ILE A 368 12.95 17.50 -8.10
N ASP A 369 13.34 16.22 -8.05
CA ASP A 369 14.69 15.83 -7.63
C ASP A 369 15.75 16.17 -8.71
N SER A 370 15.40 16.04 -9.99
CA SER A 370 16.29 16.40 -11.11
C SER A 370 16.59 17.89 -11.14
N PHE A 371 15.56 18.75 -11.06
CA PHE A 371 15.75 20.20 -11.03
C PHE A 371 16.32 20.66 -9.68
N TYR A 372 16.03 19.96 -8.57
CA TYR A 372 16.68 20.19 -7.29
C TYR A 372 18.21 20.03 -7.42
N MET A 373 18.66 18.94 -8.04
CA MET A 373 20.08 18.64 -8.25
C MET A 373 20.71 19.61 -9.27
N LEU A 374 20.01 19.90 -10.37
CA LEU A 374 20.45 20.86 -11.38
C LEU A 374 20.69 22.25 -10.76
N ALA A 375 19.69 22.81 -10.08
CA ALA A 375 19.83 24.11 -9.41
C ALA A 375 20.92 24.08 -8.32
N GLY A 376 21.02 22.97 -7.58
CA GLY A 376 22.05 22.76 -6.57
C GLY A 376 23.48 22.80 -7.13
N SER A 377 23.70 22.17 -8.28
CA SER A 377 25.00 22.15 -8.96
C SER A 377 25.36 23.50 -9.59
N VAL A 378 24.39 24.19 -10.20
CA VAL A 378 24.61 25.56 -10.74
C VAL A 378 25.00 26.53 -9.63
N ARG A 379 24.36 26.45 -8.46
CA ARG A 379 24.71 27.25 -7.27
C ARG A 379 26.09 26.87 -6.71
N GLY A 380 26.37 25.58 -6.58
CA GLY A 380 27.45 25.08 -5.74
C GLY A 380 28.84 25.05 -6.36
N LEU A 381 28.97 24.88 -7.69
CA LEU A 381 30.24 24.46 -8.30
C LEU A 381 31.42 25.42 -8.07
N TYR A 382 31.19 26.73 -8.15
CA TYR A 382 32.23 27.76 -7.99
C TYR A 382 32.06 28.62 -6.72
N TRP A 383 31.00 28.38 -5.95
CA TRP A 383 30.74 29.12 -4.71
C TRP A 383 31.87 28.94 -3.71
N ASP A 384 32.31 27.69 -3.52
CA ASP A 384 33.35 27.36 -2.55
C ASP A 384 34.70 28.02 -2.90
N SER A 385 35.05 28.06 -4.19
CA SER A 385 36.24 28.77 -4.69
C SER A 385 36.18 30.28 -4.44
N TYR A 386 35.00 30.89 -4.54
CA TYR A 386 34.83 32.31 -4.19
C TYR A 386 35.05 32.55 -2.70
N VAL A 387 34.43 31.74 -1.84
CA VAL A 387 34.58 31.89 -0.38
C VAL A 387 36.04 31.73 0.03
N TYR A 388 36.76 30.79 -0.58
CA TYR A 388 38.19 30.61 -0.36
C TYR A 388 39.02 31.87 -0.68
N VAL A 389 38.66 32.62 -1.72
CA VAL A 389 39.38 33.84 -2.13
C VAL A 389 38.89 35.06 -1.36
N ALA A 390 37.60 35.16 -1.05
CA ALA A 390 36.97 36.33 -0.46
C ALA A 390 37.15 36.46 1.06
N LYS A 391 37.20 35.33 1.81
CA LYS A 391 37.20 35.36 3.28
C LYS A 391 38.59 35.15 3.91
N PRO A 392 38.93 35.91 4.97
CA PRO A 392 40.17 35.75 5.74
C PRO A 392 40.12 34.58 6.73
N TRP A 393 39.54 33.45 6.33
CA TRP A 393 39.42 32.26 7.16
C TRP A 393 40.64 31.36 7.02
N SER A 394 41.01 30.63 8.08
CA SER A 394 41.97 29.53 7.95
C SER A 394 41.45 28.47 6.95
N TYR A 395 42.35 27.64 6.41
CA TYR A 395 41.98 26.53 5.53
C TYR A 395 40.93 25.62 6.20
N GLN A 396 41.11 25.34 7.50
CA GLN A 396 40.18 24.55 8.30
C GLN A 396 38.77 25.18 8.38
N ASN A 397 38.68 26.48 8.66
CA ASN A 397 37.39 27.17 8.76
C ASN A 397 36.65 27.23 7.41
N TRP A 398 37.39 27.35 6.31
CA TRP A 398 36.83 27.25 4.96
C TRP A 398 36.25 25.87 4.67
N VAL A 399 36.98 24.80 5.01
CA VAL A 399 36.47 23.41 4.88
C VAL A 399 35.22 23.19 5.74
N TYR A 400 35.21 23.67 6.99
CA TYR A 400 34.03 23.60 7.86
C TYR A 400 32.82 24.32 7.26
N TYR A 401 33.03 25.50 6.65
CA TYR A 401 31.98 26.20 5.94
C TYR A 401 31.47 25.38 4.73
N GLY A 402 32.37 24.84 3.90
CA GLY A 402 32.00 24.02 2.74
C GLY A 402 31.16 22.79 3.12
N ASN A 403 31.43 22.19 4.28
CA ASN A 403 30.68 21.04 4.80
C ASN A 403 29.35 21.40 5.49
N THR A 404 29.07 22.68 5.76
CA THR A 404 27.87 23.12 6.49
C THR A 404 26.57 22.66 5.80
N LEU A 405 26.54 22.68 4.47
CA LEU A 405 25.38 22.21 3.69
C LEU A 405 25.10 20.73 3.93
N THR A 406 26.12 19.88 3.81
CA THR A 406 26.03 18.43 4.01
C THR A 406 25.64 18.13 5.45
N LEU A 407 26.25 18.83 6.42
CA LEU A 407 25.92 18.68 7.83
C LEU A 407 24.44 19.00 8.11
N ALA A 408 23.93 20.11 7.57
CA ALA A 408 22.53 20.49 7.71
C ALA A 408 21.59 19.46 7.08
N LEU A 409 21.92 18.91 5.90
CA LEU A 409 21.13 17.85 5.24
C LEU A 409 21.02 16.58 6.09
N CYS A 410 22.16 16.11 6.60
CA CYS A 410 22.28 14.86 7.35
C CYS A 410 21.68 14.96 8.76
N ILE A 411 21.74 16.14 9.39
CA ILE A 411 21.04 16.39 10.66
C ILE A 411 19.53 16.50 10.42
N ALA A 412 19.11 17.26 9.41
CA ALA A 412 17.69 17.47 9.13
C ALA A 412 16.96 16.19 8.69
N GLY A 413 17.63 15.29 7.97
CA GLY A 413 17.01 14.09 7.39
C GLY A 413 16.26 13.22 8.41
N PRO A 414 16.92 12.74 9.47
CA PRO A 414 16.27 11.99 10.53
C PRO A 414 15.10 12.75 11.18
N PHE A 415 15.23 14.05 11.44
CA PHE A 415 14.13 14.86 11.98
C PHE A 415 12.94 14.94 11.01
N VAL A 416 13.19 15.14 9.72
CA VAL A 416 12.17 15.13 8.67
C VAL A 416 11.49 13.76 8.58
N GLY A 417 12.26 12.67 8.66
CA GLY A 417 11.72 11.31 8.67
C GLY A 417 10.82 11.04 9.88
N LEU A 418 11.21 11.51 11.08
CA LEU A 418 10.35 11.45 12.27
C LEU A 418 9.11 12.34 12.14
N LEU A 419 9.24 13.50 11.51
CA LEU A 419 8.11 14.40 11.24
C LEU A 419 7.13 13.76 10.25
N GLN A 420 7.63 13.09 9.20
CA GLN A 420 6.80 12.31 8.27
C GLN A 420 6.11 11.14 8.97
N ARG A 421 6.80 10.46 9.89
CA ARG A 421 6.17 9.42 10.72
C ARG A 421 5.06 9.99 11.59
N TRP A 422 5.29 11.12 12.25
CA TRP A 422 4.30 11.73 13.14
C TRP A 422 3.08 12.27 12.40
N THR A 423 3.29 12.87 11.24
CA THR A 423 2.21 13.45 10.42
C THR A 423 1.55 12.46 9.47
N HIS A 424 2.19 11.32 9.22
CA HIS A 424 1.84 10.35 8.17
C HIS A 424 1.68 10.96 6.76
N ARG A 425 2.23 12.16 6.51
CA ARG A 425 2.11 12.91 5.25
C ARG A 425 3.42 13.58 4.90
N TYR A 426 3.85 13.50 3.64
CA TYR A 426 5.12 14.09 3.19
C TYR A 426 4.95 15.40 2.41
N LYS A 427 3.81 15.63 1.74
CA LYS A 427 3.68 16.72 0.74
C LYS A 427 3.86 18.10 1.34
N ALA A 428 3.20 18.39 2.47
CA ALA A 428 3.30 19.69 3.14
C ALA A 428 4.74 19.97 3.61
N ILE A 429 5.41 18.96 4.16
CA ILE A 429 6.81 19.04 4.61
C ILE A 429 7.72 19.34 3.41
N GLN A 430 7.52 18.65 2.29
CA GLN A 430 8.29 18.86 1.06
C GLN A 430 8.12 20.28 0.48
N ILE A 431 6.88 20.80 0.43
CA ILE A 431 6.59 22.16 -0.06
C ILE A 431 7.29 23.20 0.83
N THR A 432 7.13 23.09 2.15
CA THR A 432 7.80 23.98 3.12
C THR A 432 9.32 23.93 2.95
N GLY A 433 9.90 22.75 2.76
CA GLY A 433 11.33 22.59 2.51
C GLY A 433 11.81 23.29 1.25
N LEU A 434 11.06 23.18 0.15
CA LEU A 434 11.37 23.86 -1.11
C LEU A 434 11.32 25.39 -0.97
N VAL A 435 10.35 25.93 -0.23
CA VAL A 435 10.27 27.37 0.06
C VAL A 435 11.47 27.82 0.91
N ILE A 436 11.80 27.09 1.98
CA ILE A 436 12.97 27.38 2.83
C ILE A 436 14.27 27.39 2.00
N LYS A 437 14.42 26.43 1.08
CA LYS A 437 15.56 26.37 0.17
C LYS A 437 15.64 27.59 -0.75
N ILE A 438 14.51 28.01 -1.33
CA ILE A 438 14.44 29.20 -2.20
C ILE A 438 14.84 30.45 -1.42
N ILE A 439 14.38 30.60 -0.17
CA ILE A 439 14.79 31.70 0.72
C ILE A 439 16.30 31.66 0.96
N GLY A 440 16.85 30.49 1.31
CA GLY A 440 18.29 30.33 1.51
C GLY A 440 19.12 30.67 0.27
N MET A 441 18.65 30.27 -0.92
CA MET A 441 19.27 30.65 -2.20
C MET A 441 19.13 32.15 -2.50
N GLY A 442 18.00 32.76 -2.14
CA GLY A 442 17.74 34.19 -2.31
C GLY A 442 18.65 35.06 -1.46
N ILE A 443 18.92 34.66 -0.21
CA ILE A 443 19.90 35.35 0.66
C ILE A 443 21.27 35.38 -0.01
N MET A 444 21.71 34.29 -0.67
CA MET A 444 23.01 34.25 -1.36
C MET A 444 23.10 35.20 -2.57
N LEU A 445 21.98 35.65 -3.14
CA LEU A 445 21.94 36.50 -4.32
C LEU A 445 22.37 37.94 -4.01
N ASP A 446 22.09 38.43 -2.80
CA ASP A 446 22.48 39.77 -2.33
C ASP A 446 23.96 39.81 -1.95
N GLY A 447 24.83 39.65 -2.96
CA GLY A 447 26.24 39.29 -2.80
C GLY A 447 27.05 40.19 -1.85
N THR A 448 26.69 41.47 -1.67
CA THR A 448 27.34 42.39 -0.71
C THR A 448 26.97 42.07 0.73
N MET A 449 25.67 41.99 1.05
CA MET A 449 25.20 41.72 2.42
C MET A 449 25.44 40.26 2.81
N ALA A 450 25.16 39.35 1.88
CA ALA A 450 25.25 37.92 2.08
C ALA A 450 26.67 37.44 2.37
N THR A 451 27.69 38.14 1.88
CA THR A 451 29.10 37.77 2.05
C THR A 451 29.85 38.71 2.97
N ALA A 452 29.29 39.85 3.36
CA ALA A 452 29.83 40.70 4.41
C ALA A 452 29.70 40.01 5.77
N ASP A 453 28.50 39.57 6.12
CA ASP A 453 28.25 38.88 7.39
C ASP A 453 28.49 37.36 7.29
N THR A 454 29.30 36.83 8.20
CA THR A 454 29.56 35.38 8.30
C THR A 454 28.31 34.64 8.76
N GLY A 455 27.49 35.24 9.63
CA GLY A 455 26.24 34.66 10.10
C GLY A 455 25.26 34.38 8.96
N ALA A 456 25.01 35.38 8.13
CA ALA A 456 24.16 35.27 6.94
C ALA A 456 24.64 34.17 5.97
N MET A 457 25.95 34.07 5.71
CA MET A 457 26.50 33.01 4.84
C MET A 457 26.22 31.61 5.37
N VAL A 458 26.42 31.40 6.68
CA VAL A 458 26.22 30.10 7.34
C VAL A 458 24.73 29.77 7.39
N MET A 459 23.89 30.74 7.77
CA MET A 459 22.44 30.57 7.81
C MET A 459 21.85 30.24 6.44
N ALA A 460 22.33 30.87 5.37
CA ALA A 460 21.91 30.53 4.01
C ALA A 460 22.19 29.05 3.68
N MET A 461 23.38 28.53 4.02
CA MET A 461 23.72 27.12 3.81
C MET A 461 22.87 26.17 4.66
N ILE A 462 22.60 26.55 5.91
CA ILE A 462 21.72 25.78 6.79
C ILE A 462 20.30 25.72 6.23
N LEU A 463 19.73 26.84 5.77
CA LEU A 463 18.40 26.86 5.16
C LEU A 463 18.34 26.02 3.87
N VAL A 464 19.34 26.14 2.98
CA VAL A 464 19.42 25.32 1.77
C VAL A 464 19.55 23.84 2.10
N GLY A 465 20.32 23.48 3.13
CA GLY A 465 20.50 22.09 3.57
C GLY A 465 19.24 21.52 4.23
N PHE A 466 18.66 22.24 5.18
CA PHE A 466 17.47 21.82 5.91
C PHE A 466 16.26 21.68 4.98
N GLY A 467 15.99 22.72 4.17
CA GLY A 467 14.94 22.69 3.15
C GLY A 467 15.19 21.66 2.06
N GLY A 468 16.46 21.41 1.74
CA GLY A 468 16.84 20.35 0.80
C GLY A 468 16.56 18.95 1.32
N SER A 469 16.78 18.69 2.61
CA SER A 469 16.51 17.38 3.22
C SER A 469 15.02 17.05 3.20
N MET A 470 14.17 18.04 3.54
CA MET A 470 12.72 17.95 3.44
C MET A 470 12.24 17.57 2.04
N SER A 471 12.89 18.11 1.00
CA SER A 471 12.54 17.82 -0.38
C SER A 471 12.97 16.42 -0.83
N VAL A 472 14.24 16.06 -0.57
CA VAL A 472 14.81 14.77 -1.01
C VAL A 472 14.11 13.59 -0.33
N VAL A 473 13.92 13.66 1.00
CA VAL A 473 13.20 12.62 1.74
C VAL A 473 11.74 12.52 1.27
N GLY A 474 11.09 13.66 1.01
CA GLY A 474 9.74 13.73 0.46
C GLY A 474 9.62 13.04 -0.91
N SER A 475 10.47 13.39 -1.88
CA SER A 475 10.45 12.78 -3.23
C SER A 475 10.72 11.27 -3.19
N ARG A 476 11.67 10.82 -2.35
CA ARG A 476 11.98 9.39 -2.20
C ARG A 476 10.78 8.61 -1.68
N VAL A 477 10.21 9.02 -0.55
CA VAL A 477 9.06 8.32 0.05
C VAL A 477 7.83 8.40 -0.87
N ALA A 478 7.60 9.54 -1.54
CA ALA A 478 6.51 9.69 -2.49
C ALA A 478 6.62 8.73 -3.68
N SER A 479 7.82 8.62 -4.26
CA SER A 479 8.08 7.72 -5.39
C SER A 479 7.79 6.27 -5.00
N GLN A 480 8.30 5.84 -3.84
CA GLN A 480 8.15 4.47 -3.33
C GLN A 480 6.71 4.17 -2.89
N ALA A 481 5.98 5.15 -2.33
CA ALA A 481 4.57 4.99 -1.97
C ALA A 481 3.67 4.80 -3.20
N SER A 482 4.06 5.38 -4.34
CA SER A 482 3.24 5.44 -5.55
C SER A 482 3.34 4.20 -6.44
N VAL A 483 4.24 3.26 -6.15
CA VAL A 483 4.50 2.09 -7.00
C VAL A 483 4.30 0.77 -6.24
N PRO A 484 3.91 -0.32 -6.92
CA PRO A 484 3.88 -1.66 -6.32
C PRO A 484 5.27 -2.10 -5.84
N HIS A 485 5.33 -3.01 -4.85
CA HIS A 485 6.58 -3.49 -4.23
C HIS A 485 7.60 -3.99 -5.26
N GLN A 486 7.15 -4.74 -6.27
CA GLN A 486 8.02 -5.25 -7.34
C GLN A 486 8.74 -4.17 -8.16
N ASP A 487 8.19 -2.96 -8.22
CA ASP A 487 8.72 -1.84 -8.99
C ASP A 487 9.50 -0.85 -8.09
N VAL A 488 9.60 -1.08 -6.77
CA VAL A 488 10.26 -0.17 -5.82
C VAL A 488 11.74 -0.01 -6.14
N ALA A 489 12.46 -1.11 -6.41
CA ALA A 489 13.88 -1.06 -6.74
C ALA A 489 14.12 -0.25 -8.03
N LEU A 490 13.29 -0.50 -9.05
CA LEU A 490 13.34 0.24 -10.31
C LEU A 490 13.01 1.72 -10.11
N ALA A 491 11.98 2.05 -9.32
CA ALA A 491 11.60 3.42 -9.00
C ALA A 491 12.71 4.21 -8.29
N ILE A 492 13.38 3.60 -7.29
CA ILE A 492 14.55 4.19 -6.61
C ILE A 492 15.66 4.46 -7.62
N SER A 493 15.95 3.49 -8.49
CA SER A 493 17.03 3.59 -9.47
C SER A 493 16.78 4.66 -10.53
N LEU A 494 15.54 4.79 -11.02
CA LEU A 494 15.14 5.77 -12.02
C LEU A 494 15.12 7.18 -11.43
N LEU A 495 14.60 7.35 -10.20
CA LEU A 495 14.68 8.63 -9.50
C LEU A 495 16.15 9.07 -9.38
N ALA A 496 17.03 8.17 -8.92
CA ALA A 496 18.45 8.47 -8.76
C ALA A 496 19.19 8.73 -10.10
N LEU A 497 18.86 8.00 -11.16
CA LEU A 497 19.38 8.20 -12.52
C LEU A 497 19.13 9.66 -12.96
N TRP A 498 17.88 10.10 -12.92
CA TRP A 498 17.50 11.43 -13.36
C TRP A 498 18.08 12.54 -12.48
N SER A 499 18.19 12.31 -11.17
CA SER A 499 18.85 13.24 -10.25
C SER A 499 20.33 13.42 -10.56
N LYS A 500 21.05 12.36 -10.92
CA LYS A 500 22.46 12.43 -11.33
C LYS A 500 22.63 13.11 -12.69
N ILE A 501 21.74 12.84 -13.64
CA ILE A 501 21.70 13.55 -14.93
C ILE A 501 21.43 15.04 -14.72
N GLY A 502 20.47 15.41 -13.86
CA GLY A 502 20.16 16.80 -13.51
C GLY A 502 21.38 17.54 -12.95
N ARG A 503 22.12 16.91 -12.02
CA ARG A 503 23.41 17.42 -11.53
C ARG A 503 24.44 17.60 -12.65
N ALA A 504 24.59 16.62 -13.54
CA ALA A 504 25.55 16.69 -14.65
C ALA A 504 25.22 17.83 -15.63
N ILE A 505 23.94 18.03 -15.96
CA ILE A 505 23.46 19.18 -16.75
C ILE A 505 23.76 20.49 -16.03
N GLY A 506 23.47 20.58 -14.73
CA GLY A 506 23.75 21.78 -13.93
C GLY A 506 25.24 22.14 -13.90
N SER A 507 26.11 21.14 -13.75
CA SER A 507 27.56 21.29 -13.86
C SER A 507 28.00 21.76 -15.26
N ALA A 508 27.43 21.22 -16.33
CA ALA A 508 27.75 21.64 -17.70
C ALA A 508 27.34 23.11 -17.96
N ILE A 509 26.15 23.52 -17.52
CA ILE A 509 25.66 24.90 -17.66
C ILE A 509 26.59 25.89 -16.96
N VAL A 510 26.92 25.62 -15.69
CA VAL A 510 27.72 26.56 -14.90
C VAL A 510 29.17 26.65 -15.38
N VAL A 511 29.76 25.56 -15.89
CA VAL A 511 31.10 25.57 -16.50
C VAL A 511 31.15 26.53 -17.70
N VAL A 512 30.11 26.54 -18.55
CA VAL A 512 30.03 27.45 -19.69
C VAL A 512 29.87 28.90 -19.25
N ILE A 513 28.95 29.17 -18.32
CA ILE A 513 28.72 30.53 -17.80
C ILE A 513 30.01 31.05 -17.17
N TRP A 514 30.67 30.23 -16.36
CA TRP A 514 31.93 30.58 -15.71
C TRP A 514 33.05 30.87 -16.70
N ALA A 515 33.26 29.99 -17.68
CA ALA A 515 34.31 30.14 -18.68
C ALA A 515 34.13 31.38 -19.57
N ASP A 516 32.89 31.82 -19.80
CA ASP A 516 32.60 33.04 -20.56
C ASP A 516 32.66 34.31 -19.71
N GLN A 517 32.05 34.30 -18.53
CA GLN A 517 31.89 35.50 -17.71
C GLN A 517 33.13 35.82 -16.88
N MET A 518 33.79 34.82 -16.29
CA MET A 518 34.85 35.07 -15.33
C MET A 518 36.04 35.86 -15.92
N PRO A 519 36.57 35.52 -17.12
CA PRO A 519 37.62 36.32 -17.74
C PRO A 519 37.18 37.75 -18.09
N LYS A 520 35.92 37.94 -18.50
CA LYS A 520 35.36 39.28 -18.80
C LYS A 520 35.29 40.15 -17.54
N GLN A 521 34.85 39.57 -16.42
CA GLN A 521 34.78 40.29 -15.15
C GLN A 521 36.17 40.59 -14.58
N LEU A 522 37.14 39.67 -14.73
CA LEU A 522 38.53 39.93 -14.34
C LEU A 522 39.11 41.14 -15.08
N ARG A 523 38.96 41.20 -16.42
CA ARG A 523 39.42 42.37 -17.20
C ARG A 523 38.80 43.69 -16.76
N LYS A 524 37.57 43.65 -16.24
CA LYS A 524 36.82 44.84 -15.82
C LYS A 524 37.22 45.35 -14.44
N TYR A 525 37.48 44.45 -13.49
CA TYR A 525 37.68 44.80 -12.08
C TYR A 525 39.11 44.70 -11.59
N LEU A 526 40.02 44.06 -12.34
CA LEU A 526 41.44 44.11 -12.03
C LEU A 526 41.99 45.54 -12.28
N PRO A 527 43.00 45.96 -11.51
CA PRO A 527 43.65 47.25 -11.71
C PRO A 527 44.24 47.38 -13.11
N SER A 528 44.35 48.62 -13.61
CA SER A 528 44.79 48.92 -14.99
C SER A 528 46.23 48.47 -15.33
N ASN A 529 47.00 48.04 -14.34
CA ASN A 529 48.33 47.46 -14.50
C ASN A 529 48.31 45.93 -14.75
N ALA A 530 47.15 45.27 -14.69
CA ALA A 530 47.02 43.83 -14.89
C ALA A 530 47.14 43.45 -16.37
N THR A 531 47.98 42.45 -16.68
CA THR A 531 48.18 41.94 -18.04
C THR A 531 47.22 40.79 -18.38
N GLU A 532 47.06 40.47 -19.66
CA GLU A 532 46.31 39.26 -20.09
C GLU A 532 46.90 37.97 -19.53
N ALA A 533 48.22 37.93 -19.27
CA ALA A 533 48.86 36.81 -18.60
C ALA A 533 48.37 36.66 -17.15
N ASP A 534 48.16 37.77 -16.45
CA ASP A 534 47.60 37.78 -15.09
C ASP A 534 46.14 37.28 -15.11
N VAL A 535 45.32 37.74 -16.05
CA VAL A 535 43.93 37.25 -16.21
C VAL A 535 43.91 35.72 -16.40
N LYS A 536 44.76 35.20 -17.29
CA LYS A 536 44.85 33.75 -17.54
C LYS A 536 45.34 32.98 -16.32
N LYS A 537 46.31 33.52 -15.58
CA LYS A 537 46.85 32.93 -14.34
C LYS A 537 45.81 32.89 -13.22
N LEU A 538 45.10 34.00 -12.98
CA LEU A 538 44.09 34.11 -11.93
C LEU A 538 42.84 33.27 -12.25
N PHE A 539 42.48 33.16 -13.53
CA PHE A 539 41.40 32.26 -13.97
C PHE A 539 41.79 30.78 -13.81
N GLY A 540 43.02 30.40 -14.15
CA GLY A 540 43.49 29.02 -14.09
C GLY A 540 43.76 28.49 -12.67
N SER A 541 43.94 29.36 -11.68
CA SER A 541 44.26 28.95 -10.32
C SER A 541 43.71 29.94 -9.27
N PRO A 542 42.60 29.58 -8.59
CA PRO A 542 42.08 30.36 -7.45
C PRO A 542 43.07 30.43 -6.28
N THR A 543 43.89 29.40 -6.10
CA THR A 543 44.94 29.34 -5.07
C THR A 543 46.05 30.35 -5.30
N SER A 544 46.34 30.71 -6.55
CA SER A 544 47.32 31.75 -6.88
C SER A 544 46.90 33.11 -6.33
N ILE A 545 45.59 33.44 -6.36
CA ILE A 545 45.08 34.72 -5.84
C ILE A 545 45.39 34.87 -4.35
N ARG A 546 45.19 33.80 -3.58
CA ARG A 546 45.36 33.81 -2.13
C ARG A 546 46.82 33.72 -1.67
N LYS A 547 47.69 33.04 -2.43
CA LYS A 547 49.11 32.88 -2.09
C LYS A 547 49.97 34.07 -2.53
N LEU A 548 49.61 34.74 -3.63
CA LEU A 548 50.43 35.80 -4.21
C LEU A 548 50.06 37.20 -3.73
N TYR A 549 48.81 37.41 -3.29
CA TYR A 549 48.29 38.74 -2.97
C TYR A 549 47.67 38.76 -1.56
N SER A 550 48.01 39.80 -0.79
CA SER A 550 47.41 40.04 0.53
C SER A 550 45.92 40.39 0.41
N PHE A 551 45.18 40.39 1.52
CA PHE A 551 43.74 40.68 1.51
C PHE A 551 43.40 42.11 1.08
N GLU A 552 44.33 43.04 1.27
CA GLU A 552 44.18 44.46 0.96
C GLU A 552 44.72 44.80 -0.44
N ASP A 553 45.39 43.85 -1.10
CA ASP A 553 45.99 44.05 -2.41
C ASP A 553 44.91 44.37 -3.46
N PRO A 554 45.05 45.47 -4.24
CA PRO A 554 44.10 45.84 -5.30
C PRO A 554 43.82 44.73 -6.31
N MET A 555 44.80 43.87 -6.59
CA MET A 555 44.65 42.73 -7.49
C MET A 555 43.65 41.70 -6.92
N ARG A 556 43.72 41.44 -5.61
CA ARG A 556 42.81 40.51 -4.94
C ARG A 556 41.43 41.10 -4.75
N VAL A 557 41.33 42.38 -4.36
CA VAL A 557 40.05 43.08 -4.22
C VAL A 557 39.31 43.10 -5.56
N GLY A 558 40.01 43.42 -6.65
CA GLY A 558 39.49 43.35 -8.02
C GLY A 558 39.04 41.94 -8.41
N ALA A 559 39.82 40.92 -8.08
CA ALA A 559 39.46 39.53 -8.32
C ALA A 559 38.21 39.11 -7.53
N VAL A 560 38.09 39.43 -6.24
CA VAL A 560 36.92 39.12 -5.41
C VAL A 560 35.65 39.75 -6.00
N GLN A 561 35.75 41.01 -6.45
CA GLN A 561 34.66 41.71 -7.12
C GLN A 561 34.26 41.04 -8.44
N ALA A 562 35.24 40.58 -9.23
CA ALA A 562 35.00 39.83 -10.45
C ALA A 562 34.28 38.50 -10.18
N TYR A 563 34.74 37.72 -9.19
CA TYR A 563 34.08 36.48 -8.77
C TYR A 563 32.62 36.73 -8.37
N ARG A 564 32.37 37.79 -7.59
CA ARG A 564 31.02 38.14 -7.12
C ARG A 564 30.06 38.40 -8.29
N HIS A 565 30.49 39.20 -9.26
CA HIS A 565 29.67 39.49 -10.44
C HIS A 565 29.52 38.27 -11.37
N ALA A 566 30.55 37.44 -11.52
CA ALA A 566 30.45 36.20 -12.29
C ALA A 566 29.45 35.21 -11.64
N LEU A 567 29.52 35.05 -10.31
CA LEU A 567 28.63 34.17 -9.54
C LEU A 567 27.18 34.64 -9.53
N TYR A 568 26.92 35.95 -9.61
CA TYR A 568 25.55 36.46 -9.67
C TYR A 568 24.75 35.82 -10.82
N TYR A 569 25.35 35.67 -12.01
CA TYR A 569 24.70 35.01 -13.14
C TYR A 569 24.35 33.54 -12.84
N CYS A 570 25.25 32.83 -12.14
CA CYS A 570 25.02 31.45 -11.73
C CYS A 570 23.90 31.35 -10.67
N LEU A 571 23.94 32.20 -9.64
CA LEU A 571 22.99 32.19 -8.54
C LEU A 571 21.58 32.61 -8.97
N ALA A 572 21.47 33.64 -9.82
CA ALA A 572 20.19 34.06 -10.39
C ALA A 572 19.55 32.93 -11.21
N THR A 573 20.35 32.24 -12.03
CA THR A 573 19.90 31.09 -12.82
C THR A 573 19.46 29.94 -11.90
N ALA A 574 20.27 29.62 -10.88
CA ALA A 574 19.93 28.57 -9.90
C ALA A 574 18.63 28.88 -9.13
N LEU A 575 18.41 30.14 -8.75
CA LEU A 575 17.20 30.57 -8.06
C LEU A 575 15.96 30.42 -8.94
N GLY A 576 16.02 30.85 -10.21
CA GLY A 576 14.92 30.67 -11.16
C GLY A 576 14.57 29.20 -11.36
N LEU A 577 15.58 28.34 -11.49
CA LEU A 577 15.40 26.89 -11.61
C LEU A 577 14.83 26.23 -10.34
N ALA A 578 15.05 26.81 -9.16
CA ALA A 578 14.54 26.28 -7.89
C ALA A 578 13.02 26.41 -7.72
N PHE A 579 12.35 27.29 -8.49
CA PHE A 579 10.89 27.40 -8.50
C PHE A 579 10.21 26.23 -9.24
N ILE A 580 10.88 25.58 -10.19
CA ILE A 580 10.32 24.45 -10.94
C ILE A 580 9.96 23.28 -10.01
N PRO A 581 10.86 22.81 -9.11
CA PRO A 581 10.51 21.84 -8.07
C PRO A 581 9.32 22.27 -7.20
N LEU A 582 9.24 23.54 -6.82
CA LEU A 582 8.12 24.05 -6.00
C LEU A 582 6.79 23.88 -6.74
N ILE A 583 6.72 24.31 -8.00
CA ILE A 583 5.52 24.17 -8.83
C ILE A 583 5.17 22.68 -9.02
N ALA A 584 6.15 21.83 -9.36
CA ALA A 584 5.94 20.40 -9.55
C ALA A 584 5.40 19.71 -8.28
N SER A 585 5.88 20.12 -7.09
CA SER A 585 5.42 19.56 -5.82
C SER A 585 3.92 19.82 -5.53
N LEU A 586 3.34 20.88 -6.10
CA LEU A 586 1.91 21.16 -5.98
C LEU A 586 1.04 20.12 -6.71
N PHE A 587 1.54 19.56 -7.82
CA PHE A 587 0.83 18.56 -8.62
C PHE A 587 1.02 17.12 -8.13
N GLN A 588 1.90 16.89 -7.15
CA GLN A 588 2.15 15.59 -6.56
C GLN A 588 0.96 15.14 -5.69
N HIS A 589 0.55 13.87 -5.79
CA HIS A 589 -0.51 13.33 -4.92
C HIS A 589 0.00 13.19 -3.49
N ASN A 590 -0.85 13.33 -2.46
CA ASN A 590 -0.43 13.25 -1.06
C ASN A 590 -0.83 11.91 -0.45
N TYR A 591 -0.01 10.88 -0.59
CA TYR A 591 -0.31 9.56 0.01
C TYR A 591 -0.19 9.58 1.54
N PHE A 592 -1.03 8.78 2.20
CA PHE A 592 -0.88 8.47 3.61
C PHE A 592 0.21 7.43 3.81
N LEU A 593 1.13 7.70 4.74
CA LEU A 593 2.27 6.81 5.03
C LEU A 593 1.88 5.83 6.14
N GLY A 594 1.31 4.68 5.75
CA GLY A 594 0.86 3.65 6.70
C GLY A 594 1.89 2.56 7.01
N LYS A 595 1.41 1.51 7.69
CA LYS A 595 2.18 0.28 7.97
C LYS A 595 2.40 -0.60 6.73
N SER A 596 1.67 -0.33 5.64
CA SER A 596 1.85 -1.00 4.36
C SER A 596 3.21 -0.69 3.76
N GLN A 597 3.61 -1.54 2.81
CA GLN A 597 4.87 -1.34 2.12
C GLN A 597 4.78 -0.22 1.07
N ASN A 598 3.61 0.02 0.48
CA ASN A 598 3.33 1.14 -0.40
C ASN A 598 1.84 1.53 -0.29
N ALA A 599 1.43 2.61 -0.95
CA ALA A 599 0.06 3.13 -0.88
C ALA A 599 -0.85 2.62 -2.02
N VAL A 600 -0.33 1.72 -2.87
CA VAL A 600 -1.04 1.14 -4.03
C VAL A 600 -1.53 -0.28 -3.74
N THR A 601 -0.73 -1.07 -3.00
CA THR A 601 -1.00 -2.45 -2.64
C THR A 601 -1.19 -2.54 -1.12
N ASN A 602 -2.28 -3.13 -0.67
CA ASN A 602 -2.58 -3.28 0.76
C ASN A 602 -1.79 -4.44 1.41
N VAL A 603 -0.47 -4.38 1.33
CA VAL A 603 0.43 -5.48 1.67
C VAL A 603 1.52 -4.97 2.62
N GLY A 604 1.86 -5.75 3.64
CA GLY A 604 3.01 -5.51 4.51
C GLY A 604 4.35 -5.93 3.85
N ASN A 605 5.45 -5.60 4.51
CA ASN A 605 6.81 -5.99 4.07
C ASN A 605 7.05 -7.52 4.06
N ASP A 606 6.17 -8.29 4.69
CA ASP A 606 6.15 -9.76 4.64
C ASP A 606 5.40 -10.31 3.41
N GLY A 607 4.88 -9.45 2.54
CA GLY A 607 4.12 -9.90 1.36
C GLY A 607 2.70 -10.37 1.67
N LEU A 608 2.22 -10.22 2.91
CA LEU A 608 0.86 -10.59 3.31
C LEU A 608 -0.10 -9.39 3.24
N PRO A 609 -1.38 -9.60 2.88
CA PRO A 609 -2.40 -8.56 2.98
C PRO A 609 -2.51 -8.06 4.42
N LEU A 610 -2.64 -6.75 4.61
CA LEU A 610 -2.97 -6.18 5.91
C LEU A 610 -4.48 -6.28 6.13
N ALA A 611 -4.89 -6.68 7.33
CA ALA A 611 -6.30 -6.81 7.71
C ALA A 611 -7.07 -5.48 7.65
N GLU A 612 -6.37 -4.34 7.76
CA GLU A 612 -6.93 -3.00 7.51
C GLU A 612 -6.63 -2.58 6.07
N THR A 613 -7.64 -2.26 5.27
CA THR A 613 -7.49 -1.51 4.02
C THR A 613 -7.04 -0.09 4.36
N CYS A 614 -5.78 0.25 4.04
CA CYS A 614 -5.31 1.63 4.17
C CYS A 614 -6.06 2.55 3.18
N ARG A 615 -7.25 3.08 3.54
CA ARG A 615 -7.82 4.35 3.07
C ARG A 615 -9.20 4.70 3.68
N SER A 616 -9.19 5.68 4.57
CA SER A 616 -10.00 6.91 4.46
C SER A 616 -9.40 7.96 5.38
N GLU A 617 -9.53 9.22 5.00
CA GLU A 617 -8.88 10.37 5.64
C GLU A 617 -9.19 10.48 7.14
N VAL A 618 -8.25 10.06 8.00
CA VAL A 618 -8.27 10.48 9.41
C VAL A 618 -7.93 11.96 9.43
N HIS A 619 -8.89 12.80 9.82
CA HIS A 619 -8.66 14.23 10.03
C HIS A 619 -7.51 14.44 11.02
N PRO A 620 -6.62 15.43 10.79
CA PRO A 620 -5.60 15.76 11.77
C PRO A 620 -6.26 16.08 13.11
N PRO A 621 -5.69 15.62 14.25
CA PRO A 621 -6.31 15.79 15.57
C PRO A 621 -6.49 17.27 15.86
N LYS A 622 -7.69 17.65 16.31
CA LYS A 622 -8.05 19.07 16.47
C LYS A 622 -7.33 19.69 17.67
N ASN A 623 -6.90 18.91 18.66
CA ASN A 623 -6.25 19.41 19.88
C ASN A 623 -5.18 18.48 20.50
N LYS A 624 -4.29 19.07 21.32
CA LYS A 624 -3.20 18.38 22.06
C LYS A 624 -3.69 17.22 22.95
N LYS A 625 -4.93 17.30 23.46
CA LYS A 625 -5.55 16.26 24.31
C LYS A 625 -5.98 15.04 23.49
N GLU A 626 -6.52 15.24 22.29
CA GLU A 626 -6.81 14.16 21.33
C GLU A 626 -5.51 13.51 20.84
N ALA A 627 -4.47 14.29 20.56
CA ALA A 627 -3.16 13.77 20.17
C ALA A 627 -2.49 12.88 21.24
N PHE A 628 -2.78 13.13 22.53
CA PHE A 628 -2.26 12.33 23.65
C PHE A 628 -3.10 11.06 23.92
N LEU A 629 -4.39 11.08 23.58
CA LEU A 629 -5.32 9.97 23.79
C LEU A 629 -5.49 9.08 22.54
N HIS A 630 -5.14 9.54 21.34
CA HIS A 630 -5.22 8.78 20.09
C HIS A 630 -4.42 7.46 20.09
N PRO A 631 -3.23 7.36 20.74
CA PRO A 631 -2.53 6.08 20.88
C PRO A 631 -3.19 5.12 21.89
N LEU A 632 -4.08 5.63 22.77
CA LEU A 632 -4.77 4.85 23.79
C LEU A 632 -6.17 4.40 23.34
N LEU A 633 -6.75 5.06 22.33
CA LEU A 633 -8.07 4.75 21.77
C LEU A 633 -8.01 3.88 20.51
N ASN A 634 -6.89 3.88 19.76
CA ASN A 634 -6.63 2.89 18.71
C ASN A 634 -5.95 1.65 19.30
N MET A 635 -6.72 0.85 20.04
CA MET A 635 -6.41 -0.57 20.07
C MET A 635 -6.49 -1.11 18.63
N PRO A 636 -5.63 -2.06 18.22
CA PRO A 636 -5.82 -2.75 16.95
C PRO A 636 -7.27 -3.20 16.85
N ALA A 637 -7.91 -3.07 15.68
CA ALA A 637 -9.18 -3.76 15.43
C ALA A 637 -8.96 -5.20 15.94
N LYS A 638 -9.67 -5.55 17.02
CA LYS A 638 -9.44 -6.78 17.75
C LYS A 638 -9.61 -7.88 16.71
N LEU A 639 -8.59 -8.73 16.54
CA LEU A 639 -8.70 -9.86 15.63
C LEU A 639 -9.95 -10.63 16.05
N ILE A 640 -10.97 -10.64 15.19
CA ILE A 640 -12.25 -11.25 15.54
C ILE A 640 -12.06 -12.75 15.38
N ASP A 641 -11.88 -13.44 16.49
CA ASP A 641 -11.75 -14.90 16.50
C ASP A 641 -13.01 -15.54 15.89
N ARG A 642 -12.81 -16.66 15.18
CA ARG A 642 -13.91 -17.45 14.61
C ARG A 642 -14.99 -17.74 15.66
N TYR A 643 -16.26 -17.75 15.24
CA TYR A 643 -17.36 -18.14 16.12
C TYR A 643 -17.49 -19.66 16.19
N ASP A 644 -17.39 -20.21 17.39
CA ASP A 644 -17.63 -21.63 17.65
C ASP A 644 -19.12 -21.85 17.89
N HIS A 645 -19.79 -22.56 16.98
CA HIS A 645 -21.21 -22.88 17.10
C HIS A 645 -21.49 -23.85 18.25
N VAL A 646 -22.65 -23.70 18.87
CA VAL A 646 -23.10 -24.61 19.94
C VAL A 646 -23.33 -26.00 19.34
N PRO A 647 -22.68 -27.06 19.88
CA PRO A 647 -22.84 -28.41 19.36
C PRO A 647 -24.27 -28.91 19.53
N VAL A 648 -24.70 -29.85 18.69
CA VAL A 648 -26.02 -30.50 18.80
C VAL A 648 -26.21 -31.12 20.19
N THR A 649 -27.41 -30.99 20.74
CA THR A 649 -27.75 -31.55 22.06
C THR A 649 -27.59 -33.06 22.09
N LYS A 650 -27.19 -33.58 23.25
CA LYS A 650 -27.10 -35.02 23.54
C LYS A 650 -28.41 -35.60 24.09
N GLU A 651 -29.38 -34.75 24.42
CA GLU A 651 -30.69 -35.17 24.89
C GLU A 651 -31.52 -35.76 23.74
N ASP A 652 -32.32 -36.78 24.05
CA ASP A 652 -33.25 -37.38 23.08
C ASP A 652 -34.52 -36.53 23.01
N LEU A 653 -34.72 -35.85 21.88
CA LEU A 653 -35.80 -34.89 21.68
C LEU A 653 -36.68 -35.32 20.50
N ASP A 654 -37.96 -34.97 20.59
CA ASP A 654 -38.94 -35.21 19.53
C ASP A 654 -38.79 -34.19 18.39
N TRP A 655 -37.99 -34.56 17.37
CA TRP A 655 -37.60 -33.69 16.26
C TRP A 655 -38.70 -33.55 15.20
N ALA A 656 -38.77 -32.37 14.58
CA ALA A 656 -39.57 -32.12 13.39
C ALA A 656 -38.87 -32.67 12.14
N GLU A 657 -39.61 -33.39 11.31
CA GLU A 657 -39.15 -33.80 9.98
C GLU A 657 -39.33 -32.65 8.99
N LEU A 658 -38.25 -31.93 8.69
CA LEU A 658 -38.25 -30.83 7.74
C LEU A 658 -37.55 -31.22 6.43
N VAL A 659 -38.14 -30.80 5.31
CA VAL A 659 -37.57 -30.99 3.97
C VAL A 659 -36.28 -30.16 3.84
N THR A 660 -35.27 -30.70 3.14
CA THR A 660 -34.02 -29.98 2.84
C THR A 660 -33.90 -29.78 1.34
N LEU A 661 -33.99 -28.53 0.89
CA LEU A 661 -33.84 -28.13 -0.50
C LEU A 661 -32.36 -27.95 -0.85
N ASP A 662 -31.93 -28.54 -1.96
CA ASP A 662 -30.57 -28.45 -2.46
C ASP A 662 -30.49 -27.48 -3.65
N LEU A 663 -30.04 -26.24 -3.41
CA LEU A 663 -29.99 -25.23 -4.46
C LEU A 663 -28.94 -25.50 -5.54
N SER A 664 -28.05 -26.48 -5.37
CA SER A 664 -27.17 -26.92 -6.48
C SER A 664 -27.93 -27.51 -7.66
N GLN A 665 -29.17 -27.96 -7.45
CA GLN A 665 -30.06 -28.47 -8.49
C GLN A 665 -30.78 -27.36 -9.25
N TYR A 666 -30.77 -26.12 -8.75
CA TYR A 666 -31.61 -25.03 -9.26
C TYR A 666 -31.37 -24.71 -10.74
N ASP A 667 -30.11 -24.68 -11.18
CA ASP A 667 -29.71 -24.36 -12.55
C ASP A 667 -29.65 -25.59 -13.48
N GLN A 668 -29.94 -26.79 -12.96
CA GLN A 668 -29.94 -28.03 -13.74
C GLN A 668 -31.22 -28.12 -14.60
N PRO A 669 -31.16 -28.73 -15.80
CA PRO A 669 -32.35 -28.96 -16.61
C PRO A 669 -33.42 -29.77 -15.86
N GLY A 670 -34.62 -29.22 -15.67
CA GLY A 670 -35.70 -29.85 -14.90
C GLY A 670 -35.56 -29.75 -13.37
N GLY A 671 -34.50 -29.10 -12.87
CA GLY A 671 -34.19 -29.03 -11.45
C GLY A 671 -35.13 -28.12 -10.66
N LYS A 672 -35.61 -27.02 -11.25
CA LYS A 672 -36.60 -26.12 -10.61
C LYS A 672 -37.91 -26.86 -10.35
N GLU A 673 -38.39 -27.66 -11.30
CA GLU A 673 -39.63 -28.43 -11.18
C GLU A 673 -39.54 -29.47 -10.07
N GLU A 674 -38.40 -30.13 -9.94
CA GLU A 674 -38.17 -31.11 -8.87
C GLU A 674 -38.06 -30.45 -7.49
N LEU A 675 -37.36 -29.31 -7.39
CA LEU A 675 -37.30 -28.51 -6.17
C LEU A 675 -38.69 -27.99 -5.77
N VAL A 676 -39.54 -27.62 -6.73
CA VAL A 676 -40.93 -27.19 -6.48
C VAL A 676 -41.76 -28.32 -5.90
N LYS A 677 -41.63 -29.57 -6.37
CA LYS A 677 -42.33 -30.72 -5.78
C LYS A 677 -41.94 -30.94 -4.32
N GLN A 678 -40.66 -30.79 -3.99
CA GLN A 678 -40.17 -30.90 -2.62
C GLN A 678 -40.68 -29.75 -1.75
N LEU A 679 -40.69 -28.54 -2.31
CA LEU A 679 -41.16 -27.32 -1.65
C LEU A 679 -42.67 -27.36 -1.38
N ASP A 680 -43.48 -27.90 -2.29
CA ASP A 680 -44.96 -27.94 -2.21
C ASP A 680 -45.45 -28.53 -0.89
N HIS A 681 -44.95 -29.71 -0.53
CA HIS A 681 -45.31 -30.36 0.74
C HIS A 681 -44.87 -29.53 1.95
N ALA A 682 -43.63 -29.02 1.92
CA ALA A 682 -43.06 -28.26 3.03
C ALA A 682 -43.88 -26.99 3.33
N VAL A 683 -44.33 -26.28 2.31
CA VAL A 683 -44.95 -24.94 2.48
C VAL A 683 -46.44 -25.00 2.76
N ARG A 684 -47.15 -26.05 2.31
CA ARG A 684 -48.58 -26.25 2.57
C ARG A 684 -48.88 -26.88 3.93
N HIS A 685 -47.96 -27.72 4.43
CA HIS A 685 -48.19 -28.50 5.64
C HIS A 685 -47.38 -28.01 6.83
N VAL A 686 -46.12 -27.60 6.60
CA VAL A 686 -45.21 -27.25 7.68
C VAL A 686 -45.00 -25.76 7.77
N GLY A 687 -44.48 -25.11 6.72
CA GLY A 687 -44.07 -23.68 6.68
C GLY A 687 -42.61 -23.44 7.14
N PHE A 688 -41.89 -24.52 7.45
CA PHE A 688 -40.44 -24.54 7.71
C PHE A 688 -39.75 -25.57 6.80
N PHE A 689 -38.53 -25.26 6.36
CA PHE A 689 -37.66 -26.17 5.62
C PHE A 689 -36.20 -25.73 5.74
N TYR A 690 -35.27 -26.62 5.37
CA TYR A 690 -33.85 -26.31 5.26
C TYR A 690 -33.46 -26.01 3.83
N VAL A 691 -32.42 -25.21 3.66
CA VAL A 691 -31.75 -25.00 2.37
C VAL A 691 -30.26 -25.27 2.54
N LYS A 692 -29.66 -25.99 1.59
CA LYS A 692 -28.22 -26.27 1.52
C LYS A 692 -27.65 -25.92 0.14
N ASN A 693 -26.32 -25.83 0.06
CA ASN A 693 -25.57 -25.50 -1.16
C ASN A 693 -26.00 -24.17 -1.82
N PHE A 694 -26.19 -23.13 -0.99
CA PHE A 694 -26.70 -21.81 -1.37
C PHE A 694 -25.60 -20.76 -1.66
N ASP A 695 -24.43 -21.21 -2.12
CA ASP A 695 -23.23 -20.42 -2.50
C ASP A 695 -22.71 -19.38 -1.47
N ILE A 696 -23.14 -19.45 -0.21
CA ILE A 696 -22.57 -18.68 0.90
C ILE A 696 -21.67 -19.61 1.72
N SER A 697 -20.42 -19.22 1.93
CA SER A 697 -19.45 -20.04 2.65
C SER A 697 -19.70 -20.06 4.16
N GLN A 698 -19.32 -21.14 4.82
CA GLN A 698 -19.40 -21.23 6.29
C GLN A 698 -18.54 -20.16 6.97
N GLU A 699 -17.43 -19.74 6.37
CA GLU A 699 -16.57 -18.68 6.89
C GLU A 699 -17.28 -17.31 6.90
N GLU A 700 -18.01 -16.98 5.82
CA GLU A 700 -18.85 -15.77 5.76
C GLU A 700 -19.91 -15.78 6.87
N ILE A 701 -20.56 -16.93 7.09
CA ILE A 701 -21.57 -17.10 8.15
C ILE A 701 -20.90 -16.93 9.54
N ASP A 702 -19.84 -17.67 9.81
CA ASP A 702 -19.12 -17.64 11.09
C ASP A 702 -18.63 -16.23 11.42
N HIS A 703 -18.22 -15.46 10.41
CA HIS A 703 -17.79 -14.08 10.59
C HIS A 703 -18.94 -13.16 11.02
N GLN A 704 -20.15 -13.30 10.46
CA GLN A 704 -21.32 -12.53 10.89
C GLN A 704 -21.71 -12.86 12.35
N PHE A 705 -21.62 -14.14 12.75
CA PHE A 705 -21.80 -14.53 14.15
C PHE A 705 -20.70 -13.93 15.04
N ALA A 706 -19.45 -13.90 14.59
CA ALA A 706 -18.36 -13.31 15.37
C ALA A 706 -18.54 -11.79 15.56
N LEU A 707 -18.97 -11.07 14.52
CA LEU A 707 -19.35 -9.65 14.62
C LEU A 707 -20.49 -9.41 15.60
N GLY A 708 -21.53 -10.26 15.58
CA GLY A 708 -22.60 -10.22 16.57
C GLY A 708 -22.09 -10.44 18.00
N ARG A 709 -21.18 -11.41 18.21
CA ARG A 709 -20.54 -11.67 19.52
C ARG A 709 -19.78 -10.45 20.02
N GLU A 710 -18.95 -9.84 19.18
CA GLU A 710 -18.16 -8.66 19.56
C GLU A 710 -19.06 -7.45 19.85
N PHE A 711 -20.15 -7.26 19.08
CA PHE A 711 -21.14 -6.23 19.38
C PHE A 711 -21.79 -6.44 20.75
N TYR A 712 -22.24 -7.66 21.06
CA TYR A 712 -22.91 -7.93 22.34
C TYR A 712 -21.97 -7.89 23.55
N ALA A 713 -20.67 -8.12 23.33
CA ALA A 713 -19.61 -7.97 24.33
C ALA A 713 -19.34 -6.50 24.73
N LEU A 714 -19.82 -5.51 23.95
CA LEU A 714 -19.69 -4.10 24.30
C LEU A 714 -20.42 -3.75 25.60
N PRO A 715 -19.93 -2.77 26.39
CA PRO A 715 -20.63 -2.26 27.56
C PRO A 715 -22.05 -1.79 27.21
N LEU A 716 -22.99 -1.97 28.15
CA LEU A 716 -24.39 -1.59 27.92
C LEU A 716 -24.55 -0.10 27.56
N GLU A 717 -23.76 0.78 28.17
CA GLU A 717 -23.75 2.22 27.87
C GLU A 717 -23.42 2.52 26.40
N GLU A 718 -22.48 1.78 25.81
CA GLU A 718 -22.11 1.90 24.40
C GLU A 718 -23.23 1.38 23.49
N LYS A 719 -23.82 0.23 23.82
CA LYS A 719 -24.92 -0.34 23.03
C LYS A 719 -26.17 0.55 23.04
N LEU A 720 -26.48 1.18 24.17
CA LEU A 720 -27.63 2.06 24.33
C LEU A 720 -27.58 3.33 23.46
N LYS A 721 -26.41 3.76 22.98
CA LYS A 721 -26.30 4.86 22.01
C LYS A 721 -27.03 4.58 20.70
N TYR A 722 -27.21 3.31 20.36
CA TYR A 722 -27.88 2.85 19.15
C TYR A 722 -29.33 2.42 19.39
N HIS A 723 -29.86 2.67 20.59
CA HIS A 723 -31.25 2.43 20.96
C HIS A 723 -32.06 3.73 20.95
N SER A 724 -33.29 3.68 20.45
CA SER A 724 -34.24 4.79 20.53
C SER A 724 -35.62 4.27 20.93
N ALA A 725 -36.10 4.68 22.11
CA ALA A 725 -37.43 4.33 22.58
C ALA A 725 -38.53 5.00 21.72
N SER A 726 -38.28 6.22 21.25
CA SER A 726 -39.24 6.95 20.39
C SER A 726 -39.39 6.34 19.01
N ASP A 727 -38.32 5.74 18.46
CA ASP A 727 -38.37 5.06 17.15
C ASP A 727 -39.24 3.80 17.28
N LEU A 728 -39.03 3.03 18.34
CA LEU A 728 -39.79 1.80 18.62
C LEU A 728 -41.28 2.06 18.82
N GLU A 729 -41.65 3.15 19.50
CA GLU A 729 -43.06 3.55 19.66
C GLU A 729 -43.73 3.91 18.32
N LYS A 730 -42.96 4.46 17.38
CA LYS A 730 -43.41 4.78 16.01
C LYS A 730 -43.40 3.56 15.07
N GLY A 731 -43.01 2.38 15.56
CA GLY A 731 -42.92 1.16 14.78
C GLY A 731 -41.62 1.00 14.00
N GLU A 732 -40.61 1.85 14.24
CA GLU A 732 -39.26 1.69 13.68
C GLU A 732 -38.40 0.83 14.60
N TYR A 733 -37.82 -0.23 14.05
CA TYR A 733 -37.18 -1.31 14.82
C TYR A 733 -35.71 -1.51 14.47
N ASN A 734 -35.12 -0.66 13.63
CA ASN A 734 -33.70 -0.69 13.28
C ASN A 734 -32.83 -0.20 14.46
N GLY A 735 -31.62 -0.75 14.60
CA GLY A 735 -30.71 -0.45 15.71
C GLY A 735 -30.84 -1.41 16.90
N TYR A 736 -30.37 -0.98 18.08
CA TYR A 736 -30.27 -1.81 19.28
C TYR A 736 -31.56 -1.81 20.11
N ARG A 737 -31.98 -3.01 20.53
CA ARG A 737 -33.01 -3.24 21.54
C ARG A 737 -32.41 -3.97 22.73
N PRO A 738 -32.42 -3.36 23.93
CA PRO A 738 -31.90 -4.00 25.14
C PRO A 738 -32.83 -5.12 25.61
N ALA A 739 -32.25 -6.04 26.40
CA ALA A 739 -32.98 -7.04 27.14
C ALA A 739 -33.98 -6.41 28.13
N GLY A 740 -35.06 -7.13 28.40
CA GLY A 740 -36.03 -6.78 29.44
C GLY A 740 -37.09 -5.77 28.99
N HIS A 741 -37.31 -5.69 27.68
CA HIS A 741 -38.31 -4.82 27.07
C HIS A 741 -39.74 -5.40 27.22
N ARG A 742 -39.87 -6.73 27.14
CA ARG A 742 -41.11 -7.49 27.27
C ARG A 742 -41.18 -8.17 28.64
N ALA A 743 -42.35 -8.14 29.27
CA ALA A 743 -42.65 -8.94 30.44
C ALA A 743 -43.09 -10.34 30.00
N LEU A 744 -42.43 -11.38 30.50
CA LEU A 744 -42.76 -12.78 30.26
C LEU A 744 -43.65 -13.35 31.38
N GLY A 745 -44.25 -12.50 32.22
CA GLY A 745 -45.07 -12.90 33.37
C GLY A 745 -44.25 -13.32 34.61
N ASN A 746 -44.94 -13.56 35.73
CA ASN A 746 -44.35 -13.90 37.04
C ASN A 746 -43.23 -12.95 37.52
N GLY A 747 -43.28 -11.68 37.09
CA GLY A 747 -42.26 -10.67 37.38
C GLY A 747 -40.95 -10.82 36.58
N VAL A 748 -40.84 -11.81 35.69
CA VAL A 748 -39.64 -12.07 34.89
C VAL A 748 -39.73 -11.36 33.55
N LYS A 749 -38.64 -10.69 33.15
CA LYS A 749 -38.55 -9.99 31.87
C LYS A 749 -37.78 -10.84 30.85
N ASP A 750 -37.94 -10.52 29.57
CA ASP A 750 -37.09 -11.13 28.54
C ASP A 750 -35.61 -10.81 28.77
N ASN A 751 -34.72 -11.68 28.30
CA ASN A 751 -33.27 -11.46 28.35
C ASN A 751 -32.67 -11.38 26.94
N VAL A 752 -33.51 -10.99 25.97
CA VAL A 752 -33.20 -11.06 24.55
C VAL A 752 -32.73 -9.68 24.10
N GLN A 753 -31.48 -9.62 23.64
CA GLN A 753 -30.96 -8.45 22.98
C GLN A 753 -31.11 -8.62 21.46
N VAL A 754 -31.44 -7.53 20.76
CA VAL A 754 -31.58 -7.53 19.30
C VAL A 754 -30.85 -6.34 18.72
N TYR A 755 -30.16 -6.55 17.60
CA TYR A 755 -29.59 -5.50 16.79
C TYR A 755 -30.03 -5.69 15.34
N ASN A 756 -30.75 -4.72 14.80
CA ASN A 756 -31.29 -4.75 13.43
C ASN A 756 -30.52 -3.79 12.53
N ILE A 757 -29.92 -4.34 11.47
CA ILE A 757 -29.20 -3.62 10.44
C ILE A 757 -30.11 -3.58 9.21
N PRO A 758 -30.65 -2.39 8.83
CA PRO A 758 -31.50 -2.29 7.66
C PRO A 758 -30.74 -2.66 6.40
N LYS A 759 -31.44 -3.08 5.35
CA LYS A 759 -30.80 -3.29 4.05
C LYS A 759 -30.18 -2.01 3.49
N PHE A 760 -29.18 -2.18 2.63
CA PHE A 760 -28.36 -1.10 2.10
C PHE A 760 -29.01 -0.44 0.86
N ASP A 761 -30.27 -0.01 1.01
CA ASP A 761 -31.08 0.63 -0.04
C ASP A 761 -30.97 2.18 -0.04
N GLY A 762 -30.23 2.73 0.92
CA GLY A 762 -30.02 4.17 1.07
C GLY A 762 -31.14 4.93 1.80
N TYR A 763 -32.26 4.28 2.13
CA TYR A 763 -33.42 4.92 2.77
C TYR A 763 -33.38 4.90 4.30
N HIS A 764 -32.60 3.99 4.90
CA HIS A 764 -32.53 3.77 6.35
C HIS A 764 -31.12 4.02 6.93
N GLN A 765 -30.59 5.24 6.74
CA GLN A 765 -29.25 5.59 7.21
C GLN A 765 -29.22 5.78 8.74
N ARG A 766 -28.38 5.00 9.43
CA ARG A 766 -28.15 5.11 10.87
C ARG A 766 -26.67 4.97 11.20
N GLN A 767 -26.23 5.68 12.22
CA GLN A 767 -24.88 5.52 12.77
C GLN A 767 -24.73 4.09 13.33
N GLN A 768 -23.65 3.42 12.94
CA GLN A 768 -23.32 2.05 13.37
C GLN A 768 -22.28 2.09 14.51
N PRO A 769 -22.31 1.12 15.44
CA PRO A 769 -21.24 0.93 16.42
C PRO A 769 -19.91 0.66 15.72
N PRO A 770 -18.76 1.14 16.25
CA PRO A 770 -17.46 0.97 15.59
C PRO A 770 -17.19 -0.47 15.13
N VAL A 771 -17.46 -1.45 15.99
CA VAL A 771 -17.32 -2.90 15.69
C VAL A 771 -18.07 -3.34 14.42
N LEU A 772 -19.23 -2.75 14.13
CA LEU A 772 -20.00 -3.07 12.92
C LEU A 772 -19.74 -2.07 11.78
N GLY A 773 -19.43 -0.82 12.11
CA GLY A 773 -19.12 0.24 11.17
C GLY A 773 -17.82 -0.02 10.40
N ASP A 774 -16.83 -0.61 11.07
CA ASP A 774 -15.55 -0.99 10.46
C ASP A 774 -15.71 -2.17 9.47
N HIS A 775 -16.78 -2.96 9.60
CA HIS A 775 -17.10 -4.13 8.77
C HIS A 775 -18.35 -3.94 7.90
N LEU A 776 -18.76 -2.68 7.67
CA LEU A 776 -20.06 -2.40 7.05
C LEU A 776 -20.15 -2.90 5.60
N GLU A 777 -19.06 -2.80 4.84
CA GLU A 777 -18.98 -3.32 3.46
C GLU A 777 -19.13 -4.85 3.41
N GLU A 778 -18.56 -5.56 4.38
CA GLU A 778 -18.65 -7.03 4.48
C GLU A 778 -20.07 -7.46 4.86
N ILE A 779 -20.70 -6.74 5.81
CA ILE A 779 -22.09 -6.95 6.20
C ILE A 779 -23.04 -6.67 5.02
N GLU A 780 -22.77 -5.63 4.22
CA GLU A 780 -23.53 -5.33 3.01
C GLU A 780 -23.39 -6.44 1.97
N ALA A 781 -22.17 -6.89 1.68
CA ALA A 781 -21.92 -7.97 0.74
C ALA A 781 -22.65 -9.25 1.17
N PHE A 782 -22.57 -9.61 2.46
CA PHE A 782 -23.29 -10.76 3.01
C PHE A 782 -24.81 -10.62 2.88
N SER A 783 -25.36 -9.46 3.26
CA SER A 783 -26.80 -9.17 3.18
C SER A 783 -27.33 -9.25 1.74
N ARG A 784 -26.59 -8.69 0.77
CA ARG A 784 -26.93 -8.79 -0.65
C ARG A 784 -26.85 -10.23 -1.15
N LYS A 785 -25.85 -10.99 -0.72
CA LYS A 785 -25.68 -12.39 -1.11
C LYS A 785 -26.79 -13.29 -0.55
N CYS A 786 -27.22 -13.08 0.70
CA CYS A 786 -28.43 -13.74 1.24
C CYS A 786 -29.66 -13.47 0.36
N HIS A 787 -29.77 -12.25 -0.17
CA HIS A 787 -30.88 -11.90 -1.05
C HIS A 787 -30.78 -12.60 -2.41
N THR A 788 -29.66 -12.46 -3.11
CA THR A 788 -29.50 -12.95 -4.49
C THR A 788 -29.38 -14.46 -4.56
N GLU A 789 -28.59 -15.08 -3.68
CA GLU A 789 -28.28 -16.51 -3.74
C GLU A 789 -29.30 -17.41 -3.07
N VAL A 790 -30.12 -16.88 -2.15
CA VAL A 790 -31.15 -17.65 -1.45
C VAL A 790 -32.54 -17.12 -1.81
N VAL A 791 -32.83 -15.87 -1.45
CA VAL A 791 -34.21 -15.35 -1.49
C VAL A 791 -34.75 -15.30 -2.91
N GLU A 792 -34.03 -14.75 -3.88
CA GLU A 792 -34.52 -14.69 -5.25
C GLU A 792 -34.78 -16.08 -5.86
N LYS A 793 -33.90 -17.05 -5.59
CA LYS A 793 -34.07 -18.44 -6.05
C LYS A 793 -35.33 -19.05 -5.44
N LEU A 794 -35.56 -18.88 -4.14
CA LEU A 794 -36.78 -19.33 -3.47
C LEU A 794 -38.04 -18.64 -4.00
N LEU A 795 -38.00 -17.32 -4.23
CA LEU A 795 -39.13 -16.56 -4.80
C LEU A 795 -39.51 -17.04 -6.20
N ARG A 796 -38.54 -17.39 -7.04
CA ARG A 796 -38.81 -18.02 -8.35
C ARG A 796 -39.44 -19.41 -8.19
N LEU A 797 -38.99 -20.23 -7.23
CA LEU A 797 -39.63 -21.52 -6.94
C LEU A 797 -41.07 -21.33 -6.44
N PHE A 798 -41.33 -20.32 -5.59
CA PHE A 798 -42.70 -19.98 -5.17
C PHE A 798 -43.56 -19.52 -6.35
N ALA A 799 -43.01 -18.73 -7.28
CA ALA A 799 -43.74 -18.29 -8.47
C ALA A 799 -44.14 -19.48 -9.36
N ILE A 800 -43.23 -20.45 -9.57
CA ILE A 800 -43.51 -21.69 -10.31
C ILE A 800 -44.55 -22.53 -9.57
N LEU A 801 -44.42 -22.65 -8.25
CA LEU A 801 -45.37 -23.37 -7.40
C LEU A 801 -46.79 -22.80 -7.54
N LEU A 802 -46.92 -21.48 -7.60
CA LEU A 802 -48.17 -20.76 -7.77
C LEU A 802 -48.68 -20.74 -9.23
N GLU A 803 -48.00 -21.43 -10.14
CA GLU A 803 -48.30 -21.46 -11.58
C GLU A 803 -48.34 -20.04 -12.20
N LEU A 804 -47.56 -19.09 -11.68
CA LEU A 804 -47.58 -17.71 -12.18
C LEU A 804 -47.12 -17.67 -13.65
N PRO A 805 -47.72 -16.79 -14.48
CA PRO A 805 -47.32 -16.64 -15.88
C PRO A 805 -45.90 -16.09 -16.05
N ASP A 806 -45.35 -15.47 -15.00
CA ASP A 806 -44.00 -14.92 -14.95
C ASP A 806 -43.28 -15.38 -13.69
N GLU A 807 -42.22 -16.17 -13.85
CA GLU A 807 -41.41 -16.71 -12.76
C GLU A 807 -40.69 -15.62 -11.93
N ASN A 808 -40.51 -14.41 -12.48
CA ASN A 808 -39.83 -13.31 -11.81
C ASN A 808 -40.80 -12.32 -11.15
N GLN A 809 -42.10 -12.56 -11.17
CA GLN A 809 -43.09 -11.66 -10.57
C GLN A 809 -42.77 -11.38 -9.09
N LEU A 810 -42.61 -12.42 -8.29
CA LEU A 810 -42.29 -12.28 -6.86
C LEU A 810 -40.91 -11.64 -6.62
N VAL A 811 -39.94 -11.86 -7.51
CA VAL A 811 -38.62 -11.21 -7.42
C VAL A 811 -38.73 -9.70 -7.63
N ARG A 812 -39.58 -9.25 -8.57
CA ARG A 812 -39.81 -7.81 -8.77
C ARG A 812 -40.47 -7.14 -7.57
N ASP A 813 -41.30 -7.87 -6.84
CA ASP A 813 -41.95 -7.38 -5.63
C ASP A 813 -41.01 -7.38 -4.42
N HIS A 814 -39.79 -7.92 -4.53
CA HIS A 814 -38.81 -8.05 -3.46
C HIS A 814 -37.44 -7.49 -3.85
N GLN A 815 -37.34 -6.48 -4.72
CA GLN A 815 -36.04 -5.97 -5.16
C GLN A 815 -35.23 -5.39 -3.99
N TYR A 816 -33.94 -5.75 -3.92
CA TYR A 816 -33.06 -5.29 -2.84
C TYR A 816 -32.94 -3.76 -2.81
N ASP A 817 -32.65 -3.11 -3.94
CA ASP A 817 -32.37 -1.66 -4.00
C ASP A 817 -33.63 -0.78 -3.96
N VAL A 818 -34.82 -1.38 -3.89
CA VAL A 818 -36.09 -0.65 -3.73
C VAL A 818 -36.44 -0.58 -2.24
N LYS A 819 -36.90 0.59 -1.77
CA LYS A 819 -37.29 0.82 -0.38
C LYS A 819 -38.13 -0.35 0.18
N GLY A 820 -37.58 -0.99 1.21
CA GLY A 820 -38.15 -2.19 1.80
C GLY A 820 -37.88 -2.29 3.29
N GLU A 821 -38.55 -3.22 3.95
CA GLU A 821 -38.42 -3.51 5.37
C GLU A 821 -37.47 -4.70 5.64
N ASP A 822 -36.58 -5.02 4.69
CA ASP A 822 -35.61 -6.09 4.83
C ASP A 822 -34.48 -5.67 5.75
N HIS A 823 -33.99 -6.61 6.56
CA HIS A 823 -32.91 -6.32 7.49
C HIS A 823 -32.17 -7.59 7.89
N LEU A 824 -30.88 -7.41 8.20
CA LEU A 824 -30.07 -8.40 8.89
C LEU A 824 -30.22 -8.18 10.40
N ARG A 825 -30.41 -9.24 11.16
CA ARG A 825 -30.61 -9.21 12.60
C ARG A 825 -29.56 -10.05 13.30
N TYR A 826 -28.85 -9.43 14.23
CA TYR A 826 -28.15 -10.17 15.29
C TYR A 826 -29.06 -10.27 16.49
N MET A 827 -29.14 -11.45 17.10
CA MET A 827 -30.04 -11.73 18.21
C MET A 827 -29.33 -12.54 19.27
N HIS A 828 -29.30 -12.05 20.51
CA HIS A 828 -28.60 -12.70 21.61
C HIS A 828 -29.56 -13.09 22.73
N TYR A 829 -29.56 -14.38 23.05
CA TYR A 829 -30.25 -14.97 24.19
C TYR A 829 -29.22 -15.31 25.26
N ALA A 830 -29.25 -14.58 26.37
CA ALA A 830 -28.42 -14.93 27.51
C ALA A 830 -28.91 -16.23 28.18
N ALA A 831 -28.02 -17.01 28.76
CA ALA A 831 -28.38 -18.12 29.64
C ALA A 831 -29.07 -17.57 30.91
N ARG A 832 -29.94 -18.38 31.51
CA ARG A 832 -30.62 -18.07 32.79
C ARG A 832 -30.38 -19.16 33.81
N GLY A 833 -30.58 -18.82 35.09
CA GLY A 833 -30.57 -19.81 36.16
C GLY A 833 -31.70 -20.83 36.02
N ALA A 834 -31.50 -22.04 36.54
CA ALA A 834 -32.47 -23.15 36.46
C ALA A 834 -33.86 -22.78 37.00
N GLU A 835 -33.93 -21.99 38.08
CA GLU A 835 -35.17 -21.53 38.71
C GLU A 835 -35.92 -20.47 37.88
N GLU A 836 -35.22 -19.65 37.10
CA GLU A 836 -35.86 -18.74 36.14
C GLU A 836 -36.31 -19.49 34.89
N ASN A 837 -35.51 -20.44 34.39
CA ASN A 837 -35.86 -21.26 33.24
C ASN A 837 -37.15 -22.07 33.46
N LYS A 838 -37.36 -22.61 34.67
CA LYS A 838 -38.63 -23.27 35.07
C LYS A 838 -39.85 -22.35 34.99
N LYS A 839 -39.67 -21.03 35.13
CA LYS A 839 -40.77 -20.05 35.18
C LYS A 839 -41.19 -19.52 33.81
N VAL A 840 -40.29 -19.47 32.83
CA VAL A 840 -40.49 -18.69 31.59
C VAL A 840 -40.00 -19.34 30.30
N GLY A 841 -39.42 -20.53 30.33
CA GLY A 841 -39.21 -21.35 29.14
C GLY A 841 -38.48 -20.71 27.96
N ILE A 842 -37.16 -20.49 28.03
CA ILE A 842 -36.44 -19.84 26.92
C ILE A 842 -35.08 -20.48 26.61
N ALA A 843 -34.92 -20.99 25.37
CA ALA A 843 -33.76 -20.97 24.47
C ALA A 843 -33.66 -22.15 23.46
N ALA A 844 -34.74 -22.77 22.99
CA ALA A 844 -34.69 -23.64 21.81
C ALA A 844 -36.01 -23.62 20.99
N LEU A 845 -35.91 -23.79 19.67
CA LEU A 845 -37.00 -23.57 18.70
C LEU A 845 -37.91 -24.80 18.61
N GLN A 846 -39.19 -24.63 18.91
CA GLN A 846 -40.24 -25.59 18.60
C GLN A 846 -41.20 -25.03 17.55
N ILE A 847 -41.65 -25.89 16.65
CA ILE A 847 -42.70 -25.58 15.68
C ILE A 847 -43.95 -26.40 15.99
N LEU A 848 -45.11 -25.82 15.73
CA LEU A 848 -46.39 -26.52 15.83
C LEU A 848 -46.65 -27.23 14.50
N ASN A 849 -46.71 -28.56 14.51
CA ASN A 849 -47.04 -29.33 13.31
C ASN A 849 -48.54 -29.25 12.97
N SER A 850 -48.93 -29.81 11.82
CA SER A 850 -50.33 -29.85 11.38
C SER A 850 -51.28 -30.65 12.29
N GLU A 851 -50.73 -31.49 13.18
CA GLU A 851 -51.48 -32.28 14.15
C GLU A 851 -51.65 -31.57 15.50
N GLY A 852 -51.16 -30.33 15.63
CA GLY A 852 -51.22 -29.54 16.86
C GLY A 852 -50.19 -29.94 17.92
N GLN A 853 -49.15 -30.69 17.54
CA GLN A 853 -48.06 -31.11 18.41
C GLN A 853 -46.83 -30.20 18.26
N TRP A 854 -46.18 -29.87 19.37
CA TRP A 854 -44.94 -29.10 19.37
C TRP A 854 -43.73 -30.03 19.14
N LYS A 855 -42.98 -29.77 18.08
CA LYS A 855 -41.79 -30.55 17.68
C LYS A 855 -40.53 -29.68 17.66
N TRP A 856 -39.39 -30.24 18.01
CA TRP A 856 -38.10 -29.54 18.04
C TRP A 856 -37.49 -29.38 16.64
N VAL A 857 -36.93 -28.21 16.34
CA VAL A 857 -36.21 -28.02 15.06
C VAL A 857 -34.74 -28.37 15.24
N ARG A 858 -34.24 -29.33 14.45
CA ARG A 858 -32.85 -29.81 14.54
C ARG A 858 -31.89 -28.80 13.92
N PRO A 859 -30.79 -28.38 14.58
CA PRO A 859 -29.72 -27.69 13.88
C PRO A 859 -29.01 -28.67 12.92
N GLN A 860 -28.89 -28.32 11.64
CA GLN A 860 -28.18 -29.11 10.63
C GLN A 860 -27.00 -28.31 10.07
N ASP A 861 -25.80 -28.88 10.14
CA ASP A 861 -24.57 -28.24 9.66
C ASP A 861 -24.63 -27.95 8.15
N GLY A 862 -24.14 -26.78 7.74
CA GLY A 862 -24.11 -26.37 6.33
C GLY A 862 -25.49 -26.07 5.73
N THR A 863 -26.52 -25.91 6.57
CA THR A 863 -27.87 -25.55 6.13
C THR A 863 -28.34 -24.23 6.76
N ILE A 864 -29.33 -23.60 6.12
CA ILE A 864 -30.11 -22.51 6.71
C ILE A 864 -31.55 -22.96 6.92
N THR A 865 -32.12 -22.59 8.07
CA THR A 865 -33.54 -22.83 8.37
C THR A 865 -34.36 -21.67 7.83
N VAL A 866 -35.35 -21.96 6.97
CA VAL A 866 -36.21 -20.96 6.33
C VAL A 866 -37.63 -21.07 6.88
N ASN A 867 -38.24 -19.92 7.18
CA ASN A 867 -39.66 -19.76 7.51
C ASN A 867 -40.30 -18.82 6.48
N THR A 868 -41.45 -19.22 5.93
CA THR A 868 -42.17 -18.53 4.84
C THR A 868 -42.90 -17.25 5.27
N CYS A 869 -43.09 -17.02 6.57
CA CYS A 869 -43.65 -15.83 7.20
C CYS A 869 -45.06 -15.40 6.73
N ASP A 870 -45.63 -14.45 7.46
CA ASP A 870 -47.03 -14.00 7.27
C ASP A 870 -47.28 -13.30 5.91
N ALA A 871 -46.26 -12.66 5.33
CA ALA A 871 -46.42 -11.89 4.08
C ALA A 871 -46.74 -12.79 2.87
N LEU A 872 -46.04 -13.91 2.72
CA LEU A 872 -46.34 -14.90 1.67
C LEU A 872 -47.68 -15.60 1.95
N THR A 873 -48.04 -15.80 3.21
CA THR A 873 -49.35 -16.33 3.59
C THR A 873 -50.46 -15.40 3.11
N ALA A 874 -50.31 -14.09 3.30
CA ALA A 874 -51.26 -13.09 2.85
C ALA A 874 -51.37 -13.03 1.31
N LEU A 875 -50.24 -13.00 0.60
CA LEU A 875 -50.18 -12.96 -0.86
C LEU A 875 -50.73 -14.24 -1.53
N THR A 876 -50.84 -15.34 -0.80
CA THR A 876 -51.30 -16.63 -1.34
C THR A 876 -52.64 -17.09 -0.79
N GLY A 877 -53.40 -16.21 -0.14
CA GLY A 877 -54.70 -16.56 0.43
C GLY A 877 -54.64 -17.70 1.46
N GLY A 878 -53.48 -17.87 2.13
CA GLY A 878 -53.26 -18.93 3.11
C GLY A 878 -52.70 -20.25 2.55
N LEU A 879 -52.41 -20.35 1.25
CA LEU A 879 -51.83 -21.56 0.66
C LEU A 879 -50.44 -21.87 1.25
N ILE A 880 -49.55 -20.88 1.22
CA ILE A 880 -48.24 -20.96 1.87
C ILE A 880 -48.46 -20.64 3.35
N LYS A 881 -48.22 -21.61 4.23
CA LYS A 881 -48.46 -21.43 5.66
C LYS A 881 -47.27 -20.77 6.36
N SER A 882 -47.55 -19.78 7.20
CA SER A 882 -46.65 -19.31 8.25
C SER A 882 -46.81 -20.19 9.48
N SER A 883 -45.80 -20.99 9.82
CA SER A 883 -45.89 -21.89 10.98
C SER A 883 -45.75 -21.13 12.29
N ILE A 884 -46.62 -21.49 13.23
CA ILE A 884 -46.52 -21.05 14.61
C ILE A 884 -45.28 -21.72 15.21
N HIS A 885 -44.41 -20.89 15.77
CA HIS A 885 -43.21 -21.33 16.45
C HIS A 885 -43.09 -20.64 17.80
N ARG A 886 -42.53 -21.37 18.77
CA ARG A 886 -42.25 -20.84 20.11
C ARG A 886 -40.82 -21.12 20.52
N VAL A 887 -40.33 -20.31 21.44
CA VAL A 887 -39.06 -20.55 22.12
C VAL A 887 -39.40 -21.27 23.42
N HIS A 888 -38.81 -22.45 23.64
CA HIS A 888 -39.01 -23.28 24.84
C HIS A 888 -37.71 -23.39 25.65
N VAL A 889 -37.77 -23.86 26.92
CA VAL A 889 -36.57 -24.14 27.75
C VAL A 889 -35.56 -24.97 26.95
N PRO A 890 -34.27 -24.60 26.89
CA PRO A 890 -33.26 -25.39 26.21
C PRO A 890 -33.08 -26.75 26.88
N PRO A 891 -32.56 -27.74 26.14
CA PRO A 891 -32.14 -29.02 26.73
C PRO A 891 -31.16 -28.83 27.88
N ALA A 892 -31.16 -29.75 28.85
CA ALA A 892 -30.40 -29.63 30.09
C ALA A 892 -28.90 -29.43 29.84
N ASP A 893 -28.36 -30.13 28.85
CA ASP A 893 -26.96 -30.07 28.43
C ASP A 893 -26.57 -28.74 27.75
N GLN A 894 -27.55 -27.91 27.36
CA GLN A 894 -27.33 -26.62 26.70
C GLN A 894 -27.89 -25.42 27.49
N ALA A 895 -28.48 -25.64 28.66
CA ALA A 895 -29.16 -24.59 29.42
C ALA A 895 -28.24 -23.48 29.95
N HIS A 896 -26.94 -23.73 29.99
CA HIS A 896 -25.91 -22.83 30.49
C HIS A 896 -25.22 -22.00 29.39
N VAL A 897 -25.62 -22.18 28.11
CA VAL A 897 -24.94 -21.60 26.95
C VAL A 897 -25.70 -20.38 26.41
N ASP A 898 -24.99 -19.27 26.20
CA ASP A 898 -25.51 -18.10 25.50
C ASP A 898 -25.71 -18.42 24.01
N ARG A 899 -26.84 -18.01 23.43
CA ARG A 899 -27.13 -18.28 22.02
C ARG A 899 -27.15 -16.99 21.23
N LEU A 900 -26.33 -16.96 20.19
CA LEU A 900 -26.37 -15.93 19.16
C LEU A 900 -27.13 -16.46 17.95
N GLY A 901 -27.89 -15.61 17.28
CA GLY A 901 -28.55 -15.90 16.02
C GLY A 901 -28.31 -14.77 15.02
N VAL A 902 -28.05 -15.15 13.78
CA VAL A 902 -27.98 -14.26 12.62
C VAL A 902 -29.17 -14.58 11.72
N LEU A 903 -30.07 -13.63 11.53
CA LEU A 903 -31.30 -13.81 10.76
C LEU A 903 -31.37 -12.77 9.64
N TYR A 904 -31.72 -13.22 8.43
CA TYR A 904 -32.02 -12.32 7.31
C TYR A 904 -33.53 -12.33 7.06
N PHE A 905 -34.16 -11.16 7.17
CA PHE A 905 -35.59 -11.01 6.89
C PHE A 905 -35.77 -10.41 5.50
N ALA A 906 -36.48 -11.14 4.64
CA ALA A 906 -36.94 -10.65 3.35
C ALA A 906 -38.46 -10.45 3.36
N ARG A 907 -38.90 -9.31 2.85
CA ARG A 907 -40.29 -8.89 2.75
C ARG A 907 -40.54 -8.27 1.39
N PRO A 908 -41.80 -8.22 0.93
CA PRO A 908 -42.10 -7.44 -0.26
C PRO A 908 -41.73 -5.97 -0.06
N ASN A 909 -41.39 -5.27 -1.14
CA ASN A 909 -41.09 -3.84 -1.09
C ASN A 909 -42.28 -3.05 -0.52
N ASN A 910 -42.00 -1.87 0.05
CA ASN A 910 -42.96 -1.13 0.88
C ASN A 910 -44.29 -0.80 0.18
N HIS A 911 -44.28 -0.67 -1.13
CA HIS A 911 -45.43 -0.31 -1.96
C HIS A 911 -46.33 -1.50 -2.33
N VAL A 912 -45.88 -2.73 -2.13
CA VAL A 912 -46.63 -3.94 -2.47
C VAL A 912 -47.84 -4.07 -1.52
N VAL A 913 -49.02 -4.29 -2.08
CA VAL A 913 -50.27 -4.52 -1.34
C VAL A 913 -50.38 -6.01 -1.02
N LEU A 914 -50.63 -6.35 0.24
CA LEU A 914 -50.69 -7.74 0.72
C LEU A 914 -52.04 -8.42 0.43
N ASP A 915 -52.55 -8.25 -0.78
CA ASP A 915 -53.75 -8.94 -1.27
C ASP A 915 -53.37 -10.27 -1.96
N PRO A 916 -54.25 -11.27 -2.00
CA PRO A 916 -53.96 -12.50 -2.71
C PRO A 916 -53.69 -12.27 -4.20
N ILE A 917 -52.69 -12.96 -4.75
CA ILE A 917 -52.23 -12.79 -6.13
C ILE A 917 -53.30 -13.28 -7.12
N GLN A 918 -53.96 -12.33 -7.79
CA GLN A 918 -55.13 -12.60 -8.63
C GLN A 918 -54.79 -13.33 -9.95
N ASN A 919 -53.58 -13.18 -10.46
CA ASN A 919 -53.14 -13.79 -11.72
C ASN A 919 -52.55 -15.20 -11.57
N SER A 920 -52.66 -15.83 -10.38
CA SER A 920 -52.24 -17.22 -10.17
C SER A 920 -53.34 -18.20 -10.61
N PRO A 921 -53.09 -19.06 -11.61
CA PRO A 921 -54.02 -20.13 -11.99
C PRO A 921 -54.29 -21.10 -10.85
N LEU A 922 -53.27 -21.42 -10.03
CA LEU A 922 -53.43 -22.32 -8.90
C LEU A 922 -54.33 -21.73 -7.81
N LEU A 923 -54.11 -20.48 -7.39
CA LEU A 923 -54.94 -19.84 -6.37
C LEU A 923 -56.39 -19.71 -6.82
N ASN A 924 -56.61 -19.34 -8.09
CA ASN A 924 -57.95 -19.29 -8.69
C ASN A 924 -58.62 -20.66 -8.72
N ARG A 925 -57.89 -21.73 -9.07
CA ARG A 925 -58.40 -23.11 -9.04
C ARG A 925 -58.79 -23.56 -7.64
N LEU A 926 -58.06 -23.11 -6.61
CA LEU A 926 -58.31 -23.43 -5.21
C LEU A 926 -59.30 -22.47 -4.52
N GLY A 927 -59.77 -21.41 -5.21
CA GLY A 927 -60.67 -20.41 -4.64
C GLY A 927 -60.03 -19.49 -3.59
N LEU A 928 -58.70 -19.40 -3.54
CA LEU A 928 -57.93 -18.62 -2.56
C LEU A 928 -57.72 -17.18 -3.03
N THR A 929 -58.82 -16.48 -3.34
CA THR A 929 -58.80 -15.11 -3.90
C THR A 929 -58.96 -14.00 -2.86
N GLN A 930 -59.23 -14.37 -1.61
CA GLN A 930 -59.36 -13.46 -0.47
C GLN A 930 -58.47 -13.92 0.69
N ASN A 931 -58.06 -12.98 1.53
CA ASN A 931 -57.40 -13.19 2.81
C ASN A 931 -58.06 -12.35 3.91
N VAL A 932 -57.58 -12.50 5.14
CA VAL A 932 -58.12 -11.85 6.33
C VAL A 932 -58.16 -10.30 6.23
N PHE A 933 -57.25 -9.67 5.46
CA PHE A 933 -57.30 -8.21 5.25
C PHE A 933 -58.42 -7.82 4.30
N THR A 934 -58.52 -8.51 3.16
CA THR A 934 -59.54 -8.24 2.13
C THR A 934 -60.95 -8.56 2.61
N GLU A 935 -61.12 -9.56 3.48
CA GLU A 935 -62.40 -9.89 4.13
C GLU A 935 -62.90 -8.77 5.05
N LEU A 936 -61.97 -8.03 5.65
CA LEU A 936 -62.25 -6.84 6.46
C LEU A 936 -62.36 -5.55 5.63
N GLY A 937 -62.28 -5.64 4.30
CA GLY A 937 -62.28 -4.50 3.38
C GLY A 937 -61.04 -3.61 3.50
N GLN A 938 -59.91 -4.16 3.95
CA GLN A 938 -58.65 -3.44 4.16
C GLN A 938 -57.60 -3.91 3.13
N HIS A 939 -56.94 -2.94 2.48
CA HIS A 939 -55.88 -3.18 1.48
C HIS A 939 -54.57 -2.56 1.98
N LEU A 940 -53.83 -3.32 2.78
CA LEU A 940 -52.62 -2.80 3.44
C LEU A 940 -51.38 -3.02 2.58
N THR A 941 -50.59 -1.95 2.44
CA THR A 941 -49.23 -2.07 1.92
C THR A 941 -48.31 -2.75 2.94
N THR A 942 -47.20 -3.34 2.47
CA THR A 942 -46.20 -3.95 3.35
C THR A 942 -45.69 -2.97 4.40
N GLU A 943 -45.45 -1.70 4.05
CA GLU A 943 -45.02 -0.67 5.01
C GLU A 943 -46.04 -0.46 6.14
N GLN A 944 -47.32 -0.34 5.79
CA GLN A 944 -48.40 -0.15 6.77
C GLN A 944 -48.54 -1.37 7.66
N TRP A 945 -48.55 -2.57 7.08
CA TRP A 945 -48.66 -3.81 7.83
C TRP A 945 -47.49 -4.02 8.79
N VAL A 946 -46.24 -3.81 8.34
CA VAL A 946 -45.05 -3.94 9.18
C VAL A 946 -45.09 -2.93 10.32
N LYS A 947 -45.39 -1.65 10.06
CA LYS A 947 -45.48 -0.63 11.12
C LYS A 947 -46.50 -1.01 12.19
N VAL A 948 -47.69 -1.44 11.78
CA VAL A 948 -48.75 -1.85 12.72
C VAL A 948 -48.32 -3.09 13.53
N ARG A 949 -47.75 -4.11 12.88
CA ARG A 949 -47.25 -5.32 13.57
C ARG A 949 -46.13 -5.00 14.54
N GLN A 950 -45.20 -4.11 14.17
CA GLN A 950 -44.09 -3.71 15.03
C GLN A 950 -44.60 -2.91 16.22
N THR A 951 -45.45 -1.89 16.01
CA THR A 951 -46.06 -1.14 17.12
C THR A 951 -46.80 -2.07 18.09
N GLN A 952 -47.55 -3.07 17.59
CA GLN A 952 -48.18 -4.08 18.43
C GLN A 952 -47.15 -4.88 19.25
N GLN A 953 -46.08 -5.37 18.61
CA GLN A 953 -45.03 -6.17 19.25
C GLN A 953 -44.18 -5.40 20.28
N GLN A 954 -44.14 -4.07 20.20
CA GLN A 954 -43.39 -3.20 21.12
C GLN A 954 -44.27 -2.63 22.25
N ARG A 955 -45.59 -2.87 22.26
CA ARG A 955 -46.45 -2.45 23.38
C ARG A 955 -46.03 -3.17 24.68
N ARG A 956 -45.86 -2.39 25.75
CA ARG A 956 -45.65 -2.93 27.11
C ARG A 956 -46.96 -3.51 27.63
N THR A 957 -47.14 -4.82 27.53
CA THR A 957 -48.25 -5.53 28.18
C THR A 957 -48.04 -5.53 29.70
N LYS A 958 -48.78 -4.68 30.41
CA LYS A 958 -48.69 -4.54 31.88
C LYS A 958 -49.45 -5.63 32.66
N ASP A 959 -50.38 -6.34 32.03
CA ASP A 959 -51.40 -7.14 32.76
C ASP A 959 -51.59 -8.59 32.27
N ALA A 960 -50.64 -9.21 31.56
CA ALA A 960 -50.79 -10.60 31.15
C ALA A 960 -50.79 -11.54 32.39
N LYS A 961 -51.93 -12.18 32.68
CA LYS A 961 -52.06 -13.14 33.78
C LYS A 961 -51.81 -14.55 33.27
N ILE A 962 -51.00 -15.32 33.98
CA ILE A 962 -50.71 -16.72 33.65
C ILE A 962 -51.66 -17.62 34.47
N SER A 963 -52.34 -18.56 33.82
CA SER A 963 -53.10 -19.63 34.50
C SER A 963 -52.16 -20.71 35.06
N GLU A 964 -52.63 -21.53 36.00
CA GLU A 964 -51.80 -22.55 36.67
C GLU A 964 -51.13 -23.56 35.71
N ASP A 965 -51.64 -23.70 34.48
CA ASP A 965 -51.08 -24.52 33.39
C ASP A 965 -50.07 -23.78 32.49
N GLY A 966 -49.62 -22.57 32.87
CA GLY A 966 -48.57 -21.83 32.17
C GLY A 966 -49.02 -21.01 30.96
N LYS A 967 -50.34 -20.87 30.74
CA LYS A 967 -50.89 -20.11 29.60
C LYS A 967 -51.12 -18.65 29.95
N TYR A 968 -50.70 -17.74 29.08
CA TYR A 968 -50.97 -16.31 29.20
C TYR A 968 -52.41 -15.97 28.77
N THR A 969 -53.06 -15.10 29.54
CA THR A 969 -54.36 -14.51 29.19
C THR A 969 -54.16 -13.05 28.78
N TYR A 970 -54.81 -12.65 27.68
CA TYR A 970 -54.70 -11.31 27.08
C TYR A 970 -56.08 -10.71 26.87
N ARG A 971 -56.19 -9.37 26.84
CA ARG A 971 -57.45 -8.72 26.46
C ARG A 971 -57.52 -8.62 24.93
N PRO A 972 -58.71 -8.75 24.30
CA PRO A 972 -58.86 -8.62 22.84
C PRO A 972 -58.29 -7.31 22.26
N LYS A 973 -58.41 -6.20 22.99
CA LYS A 973 -57.86 -4.89 22.63
C LYS A 973 -56.31 -4.87 22.56
N ASP A 974 -55.64 -5.73 23.33
CA ASP A 974 -54.19 -5.85 23.30
C ASP A 974 -53.70 -6.60 22.05
N LEU A 975 -54.59 -7.42 21.48
CA LEU A 975 -54.34 -8.27 20.31
C LEU A 975 -54.84 -7.66 19.01
N GLU A 976 -55.53 -6.53 19.05
CA GLU A 976 -56.02 -5.83 17.86
C GLU A 976 -54.86 -5.21 17.06
N ILE A 977 -54.68 -5.70 15.83
CA ILE A 977 -53.68 -5.25 14.84
C ILE A 977 -54.24 -3.99 14.16
N ILE A 978 -55.37 -4.14 13.49
CA ILE A 978 -56.20 -3.09 12.91
C ILE A 978 -57.65 -3.32 13.39
N PRO A 979 -58.55 -2.33 13.31
CA PRO A 979 -59.95 -2.51 13.72
C PRO A 979 -60.57 -3.78 13.11
N GLY A 980 -60.97 -4.72 13.97
CA GLY A 980 -61.57 -6.01 13.57
C GLY A 980 -60.60 -7.15 13.26
N LEU A 981 -59.28 -6.90 13.21
CA LEU A 981 -58.25 -7.95 13.06
C LEU A 981 -57.52 -8.18 14.37
N HIS A 982 -57.69 -9.36 14.97
CA HIS A 982 -57.01 -9.76 16.19
C HIS A 982 -55.90 -10.78 15.91
N ALA A 983 -54.75 -10.58 16.55
CA ALA A 983 -53.66 -11.56 16.57
C ALA A 983 -54.01 -12.69 17.54
N THR A 984 -53.70 -13.94 17.17
CA THR A 984 -53.77 -15.07 18.10
C THR A 984 -52.42 -15.26 18.78
N VAL A 985 -52.41 -15.37 20.11
CA VAL A 985 -51.21 -15.75 20.87
C VAL A 985 -51.31 -17.22 21.24
N TYR A 986 -50.29 -17.98 20.85
CA TYR A 986 -50.14 -19.39 21.20
C TYR A 986 -49.15 -19.47 22.36
N ASN A 987 -49.60 -20.01 23.48
CA ASN A 987 -48.80 -20.17 24.71
C ASN A 987 -48.14 -21.55 24.77
#